data_AF-A0AAQ4DWP9-F1
#
_entry.id   AF-A0AAQ4DWP9-F1
#
_cell.length_a   1.000
_cell.length_b   1.000
_cell.length_c   1.000
_cell.angle_alpha   90.00
_cell.angle_beta   90.00
_cell.angle_gamma   90.00
#
_symmetry.space_group_name_H-M   'P 1'
#
loop_
_entity.id
_entity.type
_entity.pdbx_description
1 polymer ?
#
loop_
_entity_poly.entity_id
_entity_poly.type
_entity_poly.pdbx_seq_one_letter_code
_entity_poly.pdbx_strand_id
1 'polypeptide(L)'
;ITFPSGKSQEDLLRNIYREANVDPRLVHYVEAHGTGTKAGDPQELEAIANVFCQPGRQGPLKVGSVRSNVGHNEVASGLTWEEAEKRCRDGVVLACHNAEDSVTVSGPADAVAQLVEELKAEGAFVRTVDTMSVAFHSRYVENVVPALREALEKSTEDVVEVDLGANEGDAYLAGHQLDGRILFPATGYIVMAWRHLAKRYGKPFHQVPVILEDVTVHRATILPKREATGEFVVSEAGTVVCTGRIRMAAAGEKVLEKGPPGPPPETVVYELDAADFYKELRLRGYEYQGAFQGVLKTDLESCYGRVKWEDNWVTFIDNIMQLSLLPYTDRVFRLPVKMRSCRVDPNLHKQVVRETHGAGIPVVYDSRLNACRAGGVAILGLEIRIAPRRPAQQGVCLEEYKFVPYIDDESAEHQREESVREYIDVCNAVAGRLFAACGEQAVRTQLTKDPGQVSENALRRYREHPAENHIILRILTDIEKNVKNTSSDLGCAVHSALTTYEQDLKNDLLNTALFNGVPKTMTEYAFLNVETRGDLSSLRWYESPLRCASPPSGFDGILCSVYYAPVNSRDVLLATGKLPLDVLPGCNKEREFLKHRFSQLEDRNIADVQDLSFEEHVLRETKHRGVDVVLNSLFGEKLEASVRCLATNGRFLDVGKFDVAKDFQLGMSFFRKSATFCGIHLETLHGKDPAAADEKRRVRDLVEEGIVSGTVRPLDTVRFRREEAEEAFRFMDSGEHTGKVILEVREEETTRTTAPASFLAVEAAARTWFYEDKSYVIIGGLGGFGLELANWMVGRGCRSLLLSSRSGVRTGYQKLQLRRWHAAGAKVRVTRANASTACGARKIIDEASTKGAVGGIFNLGLVLCDALLESQSPEAFEAVCRVKVDGTRHLDELSRKLCPELDHFVAFSSLASGHGNIGQTGYGYANAAIERICERRVADGLPEILRSDLRSSKSQFFETFQQKRSESDILK
;
A
#
# COMPACT_ATOMS: atom_id res chain seq x y z
N ILE A 1 6.05 -54.95 16.36
CA ILE A 1 6.20 -53.73 17.19
C ILE A 1 5.15 -52.73 16.73
N THR A 2 3.99 -52.68 17.40
CA THR A 2 2.91 -51.72 17.09
C THR A 2 3.12 -50.33 17.72
N PHE A 3 4.17 -50.16 18.53
CA PHE A 3 4.52 -48.90 19.22
C PHE A 3 6.04 -48.77 19.37
N PRO A 4 6.66 -47.63 19.03
CA PRO A 4 8.12 -47.46 19.11
C PRO A 4 8.61 -47.43 20.57
N SER A 5 9.81 -47.98 20.79
CA SER A 5 10.45 -48.04 22.11
C SER A 5 11.27 -46.78 22.40
N GLY A 6 10.72 -45.84 23.18
CA GLY A 6 11.46 -44.65 23.64
C GLY A 6 12.72 -45.02 24.43
N LYS A 7 12.70 -46.14 25.18
CA LYS A 7 13.87 -46.62 25.93
C LYS A 7 15.02 -47.05 25.01
N SER A 8 14.71 -47.71 23.90
CA SER A 8 15.72 -48.12 22.90
C SER A 8 16.31 -46.92 22.15
N GLN A 9 15.50 -45.88 21.90
CA GLN A 9 15.98 -44.61 21.34
C GLN A 9 16.89 -43.88 22.34
N GLU A 10 16.52 -43.81 23.62
CA GLU A 10 17.35 -43.24 24.68
C GLU A 10 18.73 -43.92 24.77
N ASP A 11 18.76 -45.26 24.79
CA ASP A 11 20.02 -46.02 24.90
C ASP A 11 20.88 -45.89 23.64
N LEU A 12 20.28 -45.86 22.45
CA LEU A 12 20.99 -45.57 21.19
C LEU A 12 21.64 -44.18 21.21
N LEU A 13 20.87 -43.14 21.58
CA LEU A 13 21.37 -41.77 21.68
C LEU A 13 22.49 -41.66 22.73
N ARG A 14 22.36 -42.31 23.90
CA ARG A 14 23.43 -42.35 24.91
C ARG A 14 24.69 -43.07 24.43
N ASN A 15 24.56 -44.10 23.60
CA ASN A 15 25.71 -44.81 23.05
C ASN A 15 26.42 -43.98 21.97
N ILE A 16 25.70 -43.42 21.00
CA ILE A 16 26.23 -42.56 19.94
C ILE A 16 27.04 -41.39 20.52
N TYR A 17 26.49 -40.66 21.48
CA TYR A 17 27.18 -39.50 22.06
C TYR A 17 28.37 -39.88 22.96
N ARG A 18 28.35 -41.09 23.56
CA ARG A 18 29.50 -41.64 24.29
C ARG A 18 30.63 -42.05 23.36
N GLU A 19 30.32 -42.68 22.23
CA GLU A 19 31.28 -43.06 21.19
C GLU A 19 31.88 -41.84 20.47
N ALA A 20 31.05 -40.82 20.19
CA ALA A 20 31.50 -39.54 19.65
C ALA A 20 32.29 -38.68 20.66
N ASN A 21 32.30 -39.04 21.95
CA ASN A 21 32.89 -38.28 23.06
C ASN A 21 32.39 -36.82 23.13
N VAL A 22 31.08 -36.62 22.91
CA VAL A 22 30.40 -35.32 22.97
C VAL A 22 29.38 -35.32 24.11
N ASP A 23 29.44 -34.33 25.00
CA ASP A 23 28.43 -34.15 26.06
C ASP A 23 27.06 -33.78 25.44
N PRO A 24 25.99 -34.58 25.61
CA PRO A 24 24.67 -34.29 25.07
C PRO A 24 24.11 -32.92 25.49
N ARG A 25 24.55 -32.36 26.63
CA ARG A 25 24.09 -31.05 27.11
C ARG A 25 24.57 -29.88 26.25
N LEU A 26 25.54 -30.11 25.35
CA LEU A 26 26.03 -29.14 24.36
C LEU A 26 25.19 -29.12 23.07
N VAL A 27 24.24 -30.05 22.90
CA VAL A 27 23.33 -30.09 21.74
C VAL A 27 22.28 -28.99 21.88
N HIS A 28 22.38 -27.95 21.05
CA HIS A 28 21.48 -26.79 21.13
C HIS A 28 20.15 -26.99 20.40
N TYR A 29 20.13 -27.85 19.38
CA TYR A 29 18.96 -28.17 18.55
C TYR A 29 18.87 -29.68 18.29
N VAL A 30 17.64 -30.22 18.26
CA VAL A 30 17.34 -31.57 17.76
C VAL A 30 16.19 -31.47 16.75
N GLU A 31 16.41 -32.03 15.55
CA GLU A 31 15.34 -32.32 14.59
C GLU A 31 14.74 -33.68 14.97
N ALA A 32 13.50 -33.70 15.41
CA ALA A 32 12.76 -34.91 15.77
C ALA A 32 12.05 -35.51 14.54
N HIS A 33 11.91 -36.83 14.50
CA HIS A 33 11.19 -37.55 13.45
C HIS A 33 9.71 -37.13 13.39
N GLY A 34 9.09 -36.84 14.54
CA GLY A 34 7.87 -36.03 14.69
C GLY A 34 6.78 -36.35 13.68
N THR A 35 6.20 -37.54 13.82
CA THR A 35 5.31 -38.14 12.82
C THR A 35 3.87 -37.61 12.85
N GLY A 36 3.51 -36.82 13.87
CA GLY A 36 2.12 -36.46 14.19
C GLY A 36 1.35 -37.59 14.88
N THR A 37 2.02 -38.65 15.35
CA THR A 37 1.34 -39.83 15.90
C THR A 37 1.19 -39.74 17.42
N LYS A 38 -0.04 -39.96 17.91
CA LYS A 38 -0.40 -39.90 19.34
C LYS A 38 0.35 -40.86 20.26
N ALA A 39 1.10 -41.82 19.71
CA ALA A 39 1.85 -42.82 20.48
C ALA A 39 3.35 -42.88 20.14
N GLY A 40 3.77 -42.41 18.95
CA GLY A 40 5.19 -42.35 18.58
C GLY A 40 5.86 -41.08 19.09
N ASP A 41 5.25 -39.92 18.80
CA ASP A 41 5.83 -38.62 19.15
C ASP A 41 6.10 -38.45 20.66
N PRO A 42 5.25 -38.93 21.60
CA PRO A 42 5.58 -38.88 23.03
C PRO A 42 6.81 -39.72 23.41
N GLN A 43 6.98 -40.89 22.80
CA GLN A 43 8.12 -41.77 23.09
C GLN A 43 9.44 -41.18 22.58
N GLU A 44 9.42 -40.54 21.41
CA GLU A 44 10.57 -39.82 20.88
C GLU A 44 10.93 -38.58 21.71
N LEU A 45 9.94 -37.74 22.04
CA LEU A 45 10.17 -36.54 22.84
C LEU A 45 10.67 -36.86 24.26
N GLU A 46 10.17 -37.94 24.88
CA GLU A 46 10.64 -38.43 26.17
C GLU A 46 12.07 -38.98 26.11
N ALA A 47 12.44 -39.71 25.04
CA ALA A 47 13.82 -40.14 24.80
C ALA A 47 14.79 -38.94 24.60
N ILE A 48 14.39 -37.97 23.78
CA ILE A 48 15.13 -36.71 23.53
C ILE A 48 15.34 -35.96 24.85
N ALA A 49 14.29 -35.76 25.65
CA ALA A 49 14.39 -35.08 26.94
C ALA A 49 15.32 -35.83 27.91
N ASN A 50 15.18 -37.15 28.02
CA ASN A 50 15.98 -37.98 28.91
C ASN A 50 17.48 -37.96 28.57
N VAL A 51 17.88 -37.77 27.31
CA VAL A 51 19.30 -37.67 26.93
C VAL A 51 19.83 -36.23 26.96
N PHE A 52 19.11 -35.28 26.38
CA PHE A 52 19.64 -33.94 26.06
C PHE A 52 19.27 -32.84 27.08
N CYS A 53 18.28 -33.06 27.94
CA CYS A 53 17.83 -32.12 28.97
C CYS A 53 18.34 -32.45 30.39
N GLN A 54 19.47 -33.15 30.47
CA GLN A 54 20.12 -33.53 31.74
C GLN A 54 20.64 -32.31 32.54
N PRO A 55 20.75 -32.42 33.89
CA PRO A 55 21.19 -31.31 34.74
C PRO A 55 22.54 -30.69 34.34
N GLY A 56 22.64 -29.37 34.47
CA GLY A 56 23.83 -28.57 34.10
C GLY A 56 23.80 -27.95 32.70
N ARG A 57 22.75 -28.21 31.92
CA ARG A 57 22.49 -27.55 30.63
C ARG A 57 22.24 -26.03 30.82
N GLN A 58 22.79 -25.19 29.94
CA GLN A 58 22.81 -23.73 30.08
C GLN A 58 21.65 -22.97 29.40
N GLY A 59 20.67 -23.69 28.84
CA GLY A 59 19.51 -23.10 28.17
C GLY A 59 18.53 -24.17 27.69
N PRO A 60 17.35 -23.80 27.16
CA PRO A 60 16.38 -24.77 26.65
C PRO A 60 16.97 -25.62 25.51
N LEU A 61 16.38 -26.79 25.27
CA LEU A 61 16.59 -27.52 24.02
C LEU A 61 15.59 -27.01 23.00
N LYS A 62 16.07 -26.48 21.87
CA LYS A 62 15.20 -26.21 20.73
C LYS A 62 14.93 -27.56 20.03
N VAL A 63 13.66 -27.92 19.87
CA VAL A 63 13.25 -29.11 19.11
C VAL A 63 12.35 -28.65 17.98
N GLY A 64 12.61 -29.14 16.77
CA GLY A 64 11.73 -28.96 15.61
C GLY A 64 11.35 -30.31 15.01
N SER A 65 10.35 -30.31 14.13
CA SER A 65 10.12 -31.43 13.22
C SER A 65 9.49 -30.95 11.91
N VAL A 66 10.17 -31.24 10.80
CA VAL A 66 9.67 -30.98 9.45
C VAL A 66 8.50 -31.91 9.06
N ARG A 67 8.45 -33.16 9.53
CA ARG A 67 7.44 -34.15 9.07
C ARG A 67 6.01 -33.74 9.39
N SER A 68 5.76 -33.17 10.57
CA SER A 68 4.48 -32.57 10.97
C SER A 68 3.89 -31.57 9.96
N ASN A 69 4.75 -30.88 9.19
CA ASN A 69 4.35 -29.80 8.28
C ASN A 69 4.31 -30.23 6.80
N VAL A 70 4.85 -31.40 6.44
CA VAL A 70 5.07 -31.83 5.04
C VAL A 70 4.33 -33.14 4.70
N GLY A 71 4.04 -33.98 5.70
CA GLY A 71 3.35 -35.27 5.49
C GLY A 71 4.26 -36.38 4.93
N HIS A 72 3.73 -37.60 4.91
CA HIS A 72 4.45 -38.80 4.45
C HIS A 72 4.25 -39.02 2.94
N ASN A 73 5.35 -39.08 2.19
CA ASN A 73 5.36 -39.14 0.71
C ASN A 73 6.16 -40.36 0.16
N GLU A 74 6.02 -41.53 0.78
CA GLU A 74 6.78 -42.74 0.42
C GLU A 74 5.94 -44.04 0.38
N VAL A 75 6.53 -45.11 -0.16
CA VAL A 75 5.91 -46.44 -0.29
C VAL A 75 5.82 -47.14 1.06
N ALA A 76 4.64 -47.69 1.35
CA ALA A 76 4.49 -48.74 2.37
C ALA A 76 4.30 -50.10 1.67
N SER A 77 5.28 -50.99 1.81
CA SER A 77 5.10 -52.43 1.67
C SER A 77 4.81 -53.03 3.05
N GLY A 78 3.70 -53.73 3.21
CA GLY A 78 3.22 -54.36 4.45
C GLY A 78 4.02 -55.58 4.89
N LEU A 79 5.33 -55.41 5.08
CA LEU A 79 6.31 -56.43 5.43
C LEU A 79 7.31 -55.85 6.44
N THR A 80 7.83 -56.69 7.34
CA THR A 80 8.94 -56.26 8.20
C THR A 80 10.25 -56.09 7.43
N TRP A 81 11.17 -55.29 7.96
CA TRP A 81 12.50 -55.09 7.36
C TRP A 81 13.20 -56.42 7.05
N GLU A 82 13.19 -57.36 8.01
CA GLU A 82 13.79 -58.68 7.81
C GLU A 82 13.06 -59.58 6.80
N GLU A 83 11.76 -59.38 6.57
CA GLU A 83 11.00 -60.14 5.56
C GLU A 83 11.26 -59.57 4.17
N ALA A 84 11.22 -58.25 4.04
CA ALA A 84 11.49 -57.55 2.79
C ALA A 84 12.95 -57.72 2.33
N GLU A 85 13.92 -57.75 3.26
CA GLU A 85 15.33 -58.05 2.93
C GLU A 85 15.49 -59.42 2.25
N LYS A 86 14.73 -60.43 2.70
CA LYS A 86 14.72 -61.78 2.12
C LYS A 86 14.00 -61.85 0.75
N ARG A 87 13.26 -60.79 0.39
CA ARG A 87 12.53 -60.64 -0.89
C ARG A 87 13.26 -59.74 -1.89
N CYS A 88 14.06 -58.77 -1.46
CA CYS A 88 14.88 -57.92 -2.32
C CYS A 88 15.84 -58.75 -3.19
N ARG A 89 15.71 -58.64 -4.52
CA ARG A 89 16.51 -59.34 -5.53
C ARG A 89 16.81 -58.42 -6.71
N ASP A 90 17.68 -58.88 -7.62
CA ASP A 90 17.89 -58.32 -8.96
C ASP A 90 18.09 -56.78 -9.02
N GLY A 91 18.87 -56.27 -8.05
CA GLY A 91 19.26 -54.86 -7.96
C GLY A 91 18.49 -54.06 -6.91
N VAL A 92 17.28 -54.51 -6.54
CA VAL A 92 16.43 -53.87 -5.53
C VAL A 92 17.08 -53.91 -4.15
N VAL A 93 16.96 -52.82 -3.39
CA VAL A 93 17.41 -52.66 -2.01
C VAL A 93 16.29 -52.09 -1.14
N LEU A 94 16.42 -52.26 0.17
CA LEU A 94 15.61 -51.52 1.14
C LEU A 94 16.13 -50.07 1.20
N ALA A 95 15.26 -49.11 0.93
CA ALA A 95 15.58 -47.68 0.92
C ALA A 95 15.25 -47.01 2.26
N CYS A 96 14.03 -47.23 2.77
CA CYS A 96 13.52 -46.58 3.98
C CYS A 96 12.75 -47.56 4.87
N HIS A 97 12.96 -47.47 6.18
CA HIS A 97 12.21 -48.18 7.21
C HIS A 97 11.16 -47.21 7.77
N ASN A 98 9.89 -47.42 7.41
CA ASN A 98 8.80 -46.47 7.68
C ASN A 98 8.02 -46.84 8.94
N ALA A 99 7.89 -48.13 9.23
CA ALA A 99 7.43 -48.71 10.50
C ALA A 99 7.96 -50.16 10.60
N GLU A 100 7.69 -50.84 11.72
CA GLU A 100 7.94 -52.27 11.94
C GLU A 100 7.62 -53.12 10.70
N ASP A 101 6.43 -52.90 10.14
CA ASP A 101 5.75 -53.65 9.10
C ASP A 101 5.56 -52.82 7.82
N SER A 102 6.37 -51.76 7.64
CA SER A 102 6.26 -50.82 6.52
C SER A 102 7.62 -50.40 6.01
N VAL A 103 7.94 -50.75 4.76
CA VAL A 103 9.22 -50.41 4.12
C VAL A 103 9.08 -49.86 2.70
N THR A 104 9.97 -48.94 2.34
CA THR A 104 10.21 -48.50 0.95
C THR A 104 11.30 -49.39 0.33
N VAL A 105 10.98 -50.05 -0.79
CA VAL A 105 11.98 -50.71 -1.67
C VAL A 105 12.37 -49.78 -2.82
N SER A 106 13.61 -49.86 -3.28
CA SER A 106 14.16 -49.01 -4.35
C SER A 106 15.13 -49.78 -5.24
N GLY A 107 15.08 -49.58 -6.56
CA GLY A 107 15.88 -50.32 -7.52
C GLY A 107 15.50 -50.06 -8.97
N PRO A 108 15.99 -50.88 -9.92
CA PRO A 108 15.58 -50.79 -11.32
C PRO A 108 14.06 -50.96 -11.45
N ALA A 109 13.41 -50.12 -12.28
CA ALA A 109 11.95 -50.07 -12.39
C ALA A 109 11.34 -51.45 -12.70
N ASP A 110 11.94 -52.20 -13.62
CA ASP A 110 11.48 -53.53 -14.05
C ASP A 110 11.51 -54.56 -12.89
N ALA A 111 12.58 -54.55 -12.10
CA ALA A 111 12.75 -55.46 -10.95
C ALA A 111 11.85 -55.08 -9.78
N VAL A 112 11.61 -53.78 -9.55
CA VAL A 112 10.61 -53.30 -8.58
C VAL A 112 9.20 -53.67 -9.04
N ALA A 113 8.88 -53.55 -10.33
CA ALA A 113 7.58 -53.94 -10.87
C ALA A 113 7.29 -55.44 -10.69
N GLN A 114 8.27 -56.31 -10.98
CA GLN A 114 8.14 -57.75 -10.75
C GLN A 114 7.90 -58.07 -9.27
N LEU A 115 8.70 -57.50 -8.37
CA LEU A 115 8.54 -57.68 -6.91
C LEU A 115 7.16 -57.19 -6.42
N VAL A 116 6.64 -56.11 -7.01
CA VAL A 116 5.29 -55.59 -6.71
C VAL A 116 4.19 -56.57 -7.16
N GLU A 117 4.35 -57.29 -8.27
CA GLU A 117 3.38 -58.32 -8.69
C GLU A 117 3.46 -59.58 -7.81
N GLU A 118 4.67 -60.07 -7.51
CA GLU A 118 4.89 -61.22 -6.62
C GLU A 118 4.25 -61.00 -5.24
N LEU A 119 4.50 -59.84 -4.61
CA LEU A 119 3.96 -59.53 -3.29
C LEU A 119 2.44 -59.31 -3.30
N LYS A 120 1.87 -58.77 -4.39
CA LYS A 120 0.40 -58.66 -4.55
C LYS A 120 -0.25 -60.03 -4.72
N ALA A 121 0.39 -60.96 -5.43
CA ALA A 121 -0.11 -62.34 -5.57
C ALA A 121 -0.15 -63.09 -4.24
N GLU A 122 0.76 -62.78 -3.32
CA GLU A 122 0.76 -63.31 -1.95
C GLU A 122 -0.19 -62.55 -0.98
N GLY A 123 -0.88 -61.51 -1.44
CA GLY A 123 -1.83 -60.74 -0.64
C GLY A 123 -1.21 -59.70 0.28
N ALA A 124 0.10 -59.40 0.14
CA ALA A 124 0.75 -58.35 0.90
C ALA A 124 0.27 -56.95 0.46
N PHE A 125 0.20 -56.01 1.40
CA PHE A 125 -0.15 -54.62 1.09
C PHE A 125 1.01 -53.94 0.34
N VAL A 126 0.85 -53.61 -0.94
CA VAL A 126 1.90 -52.97 -1.74
C VAL A 126 1.33 -51.86 -2.62
N ARG A 127 1.90 -50.66 -2.47
CA ARG A 127 1.57 -49.45 -3.25
C ARG A 127 2.79 -48.95 -4.02
N THR A 128 2.64 -48.60 -5.28
CA THR A 128 3.68 -47.91 -6.07
C THR A 128 3.61 -46.39 -5.83
N VAL A 129 4.77 -45.73 -5.81
CA VAL A 129 4.92 -44.27 -5.82
C VAL A 129 5.68 -43.88 -7.09
N ASP A 130 5.30 -42.75 -7.70
CA ASP A 130 6.03 -42.19 -8.83
C ASP A 130 7.29 -41.47 -8.33
N THR A 131 8.46 -41.93 -8.77
CA THR A 131 9.77 -41.32 -8.50
C THR A 131 10.45 -40.80 -9.77
N MET A 132 9.69 -40.60 -10.85
CA MET A 132 10.19 -40.25 -12.19
C MET A 132 11.28 -41.23 -12.69
N SER A 133 11.09 -42.53 -12.40
CA SER A 133 12.05 -43.62 -12.67
C SER A 133 13.41 -43.53 -11.94
N VAL A 134 13.52 -42.71 -10.88
CA VAL A 134 14.76 -42.60 -10.09
C VAL A 134 14.70 -43.49 -8.85
N ALA A 135 15.72 -44.34 -8.67
CA ALA A 135 15.89 -45.22 -7.52
C ALA A 135 16.56 -44.48 -6.34
N PHE A 136 15.83 -43.57 -5.68
CA PHE A 136 16.33 -42.82 -4.52
C PHE A 136 16.75 -43.73 -3.34
N HIS A 137 17.56 -43.20 -2.43
CA HIS A 137 18.07 -43.92 -1.24
C HIS A 137 18.73 -45.27 -1.55
N SER A 138 19.46 -45.35 -2.66
CA SER A 138 20.15 -46.56 -3.12
C SER A 138 21.51 -46.24 -3.74
N ARG A 139 22.32 -47.30 -3.98
CA ARG A 139 23.57 -47.24 -4.77
C ARG A 139 23.44 -46.55 -6.13
N TYR A 140 22.26 -46.55 -6.75
CA TYR A 140 22.05 -45.92 -8.05
C TYR A 140 22.17 -44.39 -8.01
N VAL A 141 22.08 -43.77 -6.81
CA VAL A 141 22.27 -42.33 -6.59
C VAL A 141 23.75 -41.95 -6.41
N GLU A 142 24.65 -42.91 -6.13
CA GLU A 142 26.08 -42.63 -5.84
C GLU A 142 26.78 -41.85 -6.95
N ASN A 143 26.44 -42.12 -8.21
CA ASN A 143 26.98 -41.42 -9.37
C ASN A 143 26.69 -39.90 -9.38
N VAL A 144 25.66 -39.46 -8.65
CA VAL A 144 25.27 -38.05 -8.52
C VAL A 144 25.98 -37.38 -7.33
N VAL A 145 26.44 -38.14 -6.34
CA VAL A 145 27.00 -37.62 -5.08
C VAL A 145 28.22 -36.71 -5.28
N PRO A 146 29.20 -36.97 -6.17
CA PRO A 146 30.31 -36.05 -6.40
C PRO A 146 29.85 -34.69 -6.94
N ALA A 147 28.97 -34.69 -7.94
CA ALA A 147 28.46 -33.45 -8.55
C ALA A 147 27.54 -32.68 -7.60
N LEU A 148 26.69 -33.39 -6.85
CA LEU A 148 25.82 -32.79 -5.83
C LEU A 148 26.62 -32.17 -4.69
N ARG A 149 27.70 -32.85 -4.25
CA ARG A 149 28.62 -32.29 -3.25
C ARG A 149 29.34 -31.05 -3.78
N GLU A 150 29.87 -31.09 -5.00
CA GLU A 150 30.53 -29.94 -5.64
C GLU A 150 29.57 -28.76 -5.86
N ALA A 151 28.26 -29.02 -6.03
CA ALA A 151 27.23 -27.98 -6.10
C ALA A 151 26.91 -27.40 -4.71
N LEU A 152 26.70 -28.24 -3.70
CA LEU A 152 26.40 -27.82 -2.31
C LEU A 152 27.56 -27.05 -1.67
N GLU A 153 28.81 -27.44 -1.95
CA GLU A 153 30.02 -26.71 -1.52
C GLU A 153 30.16 -25.32 -2.17
N LYS A 154 29.43 -25.04 -3.27
CA LYS A 154 29.38 -23.71 -3.91
C LYS A 154 28.24 -22.84 -3.36
N SER A 155 27.19 -23.42 -2.79
CA SER A 155 26.03 -22.72 -2.23
C SER A 155 26.18 -22.47 -0.72
N THR A 156 26.95 -21.44 -0.36
CA THR A 156 27.05 -20.97 1.03
C THR A 156 25.91 -20.03 1.38
N GLU A 157 24.89 -20.54 2.08
CA GLU A 157 23.91 -19.70 2.80
C GLU A 157 24.55 -19.11 4.07
N ASP A 158 24.11 -17.93 4.50
CA ASP A 158 24.59 -17.27 5.71
C ASP A 158 23.41 -16.61 6.43
N VAL A 159 23.15 -17.02 7.67
CA VAL A 159 21.97 -16.57 8.44
C VAL A 159 22.35 -15.36 9.29
N VAL A 160 21.62 -14.27 9.11
CA VAL A 160 21.79 -13.02 9.87
C VAL A 160 20.54 -12.78 10.71
N GLU A 161 20.66 -13.00 12.02
CA GLU A 161 19.63 -12.63 13.00
C GLU A 161 19.78 -11.15 13.35
N VAL A 162 18.65 -10.41 13.39
CA VAL A 162 18.62 -8.97 13.64
C VAL A 162 17.68 -8.71 14.82
N ASP A 163 18.24 -8.25 15.94
CA ASP A 163 17.49 -7.99 17.18
C ASP A 163 17.56 -6.50 17.53
N LEU A 164 16.38 -5.85 17.54
CA LEU A 164 16.23 -4.41 17.83
C LEU A 164 16.22 -4.10 19.34
N GLY A 165 16.12 -5.11 20.21
CA GLY A 165 15.99 -4.98 21.66
C GLY A 165 17.21 -5.49 22.45
N ALA A 166 17.92 -6.51 21.97
CA ALA A 166 19.06 -7.11 22.68
C ALA A 166 20.44 -6.57 22.25
N ASN A 167 20.61 -6.13 20.99
CA ASN A 167 21.90 -5.74 20.43
C ASN A 167 22.02 -4.23 20.19
N GLU A 168 22.94 -3.56 20.88
CA GLU A 168 23.28 -2.15 20.63
C GLU A 168 23.68 -1.89 19.15
N GLY A 169 24.26 -2.90 18.49
CA GLY A 169 24.74 -2.82 17.12
C GLY A 169 23.64 -2.67 16.05
N ASP A 170 22.41 -3.13 16.31
CA ASP A 170 21.30 -3.12 15.34
C ASP A 170 20.14 -2.19 15.74
N ALA A 171 20.11 -1.72 16.99
CA ALA A 171 19.09 -0.78 17.50
C ALA A 171 18.90 0.49 16.64
N TYR A 172 19.93 0.92 15.89
CA TYR A 172 19.83 2.06 14.95
C TYR A 172 18.77 1.86 13.85
N LEU A 173 18.45 0.60 13.49
CA LEU A 173 17.45 0.26 12.47
C LEU A 173 16.04 0.72 12.85
N ALA A 174 15.73 0.86 14.15
CA ALA A 174 14.48 1.46 14.60
C ALA A 174 14.31 2.92 14.13
N GLY A 175 15.40 3.60 13.77
CA GLY A 175 15.37 4.93 13.16
C GLY A 175 14.86 4.96 11.71
N HIS A 176 14.75 3.81 11.03
CA HIS A 176 14.17 3.70 9.68
C HIS A 176 12.64 3.54 9.75
N GLN A 177 11.98 4.48 10.44
CA GLN A 177 10.54 4.54 10.58
C GLN A 177 9.90 5.17 9.35
N LEU A 178 9.00 4.44 8.68
CA LEU A 178 8.29 4.83 7.48
C LEU A 178 6.79 4.49 7.62
N ASP A 179 5.94 5.49 7.52
CA ASP A 179 4.47 5.42 7.59
C ASP A 179 3.94 4.60 8.80
N GLY A 180 4.45 4.95 10.00
CA GLY A 180 4.09 4.29 11.26
C GLY A 180 4.67 2.89 11.46
N ARG A 181 5.75 2.53 10.73
CA ARG A 181 6.39 1.20 10.81
C ARG A 181 7.90 1.32 10.80
N ILE A 182 8.61 0.54 11.60
CA ILE A 182 10.01 0.23 11.34
C ILE A 182 10.03 -0.71 10.12
N LEU A 183 10.67 -0.29 9.03
CA LEU A 183 10.89 -1.14 7.85
C LEU A 183 12.39 -1.44 7.74
N PHE A 184 12.77 -2.64 7.31
CA PHE A 184 14.19 -2.92 7.06
C PHE A 184 14.67 -2.08 5.84
N PRO A 185 15.82 -1.38 5.91
CA PRO A 185 16.28 -0.55 4.82
C PRO A 185 16.69 -1.38 3.60
N ALA A 186 16.38 -0.89 2.39
CA ALA A 186 16.90 -1.47 1.14
C ALA A 186 18.44 -1.54 1.11
N THR A 187 19.10 -0.58 1.78
CA THR A 187 20.56 -0.55 1.96
C THR A 187 21.08 -1.59 2.95
N GLY A 188 20.23 -2.10 3.85
CA GLY A 188 20.55 -3.21 4.73
C GLY A 188 20.84 -4.48 3.93
N TYR A 189 19.95 -4.85 3.01
CA TYR A 189 20.13 -6.02 2.14
C TYR A 189 21.39 -5.89 1.25
N ILE A 190 21.70 -4.68 0.75
CA ILE A 190 22.93 -4.37 0.00
C ILE A 190 24.18 -4.60 0.86
N VAL A 191 24.19 -4.12 2.11
CA VAL A 191 25.32 -4.28 3.03
C VAL A 191 25.44 -5.73 3.52
N MET A 192 24.33 -6.49 3.65
CA MET A 192 24.36 -7.92 3.94
C MET A 192 25.03 -8.72 2.80
N ALA A 193 24.61 -8.52 1.55
CA ALA A 193 25.22 -9.17 0.39
C ALA A 193 26.72 -8.86 0.27
N TRP A 194 27.11 -7.61 0.54
CA TRP A 194 28.52 -7.19 0.57
C TRP A 194 29.31 -7.83 1.72
N ARG A 195 28.76 -7.89 2.94
CA ARG A 195 29.36 -8.59 4.10
C ARG A 195 29.60 -10.07 3.78
N HIS A 196 28.61 -10.76 3.22
CA HIS A 196 28.71 -12.17 2.82
C HIS A 196 29.79 -12.40 1.75
N LEU A 197 29.81 -11.58 0.69
CA LEU A 197 30.85 -11.67 -0.34
C LEU A 197 32.25 -11.47 0.25
N ALA A 198 32.44 -10.48 1.12
CA ALA A 198 33.73 -10.21 1.75
C ALA A 198 34.18 -11.37 2.67
N LYS A 199 33.24 -11.94 3.45
CA LYS A 199 33.42 -13.13 4.29
C LYS A 199 33.87 -14.33 3.46
N ARG A 200 33.24 -14.60 2.29
CA ARG A 200 33.63 -15.67 1.35
C ARG A 200 35.09 -15.57 0.86
N TYR A 201 35.63 -14.36 0.74
CA TYR A 201 37.03 -14.12 0.35
C TYR A 201 37.98 -13.87 1.54
N GLY A 202 37.55 -14.12 2.77
CA GLY A 202 38.37 -13.96 3.98
C GLY A 202 38.81 -12.52 4.26
N LYS A 203 38.05 -11.52 3.80
CA LYS A 203 38.41 -10.09 3.88
C LYS A 203 37.37 -9.30 4.67
N PRO A 204 37.78 -8.28 5.46
CA PRO A 204 36.82 -7.41 6.13
C PRO A 204 36.12 -6.51 5.10
N PHE A 205 34.78 -6.49 5.10
CA PHE A 205 33.98 -5.81 4.06
C PHE A 205 34.37 -4.33 3.87
N HIS A 206 34.69 -3.62 4.95
CA HIS A 206 35.15 -2.22 4.93
C HIS A 206 36.55 -1.99 4.30
N GLN A 207 37.15 -2.99 3.66
CA GLN A 207 38.34 -2.89 2.80
C GLN A 207 38.09 -3.43 1.38
N VAL A 208 36.91 -4.01 1.10
CA VAL A 208 36.56 -4.66 -0.17
C VAL A 208 35.69 -3.73 -1.01
N PRO A 209 36.19 -3.18 -2.13
CA PRO A 209 35.35 -2.43 -3.06
C PRO A 209 34.42 -3.39 -3.82
N VAL A 210 33.15 -3.01 -3.96
CA VAL A 210 32.12 -3.82 -4.60
C VAL A 210 31.32 -3.06 -5.64
N ILE A 211 30.84 -3.83 -6.60
CA ILE A 211 29.92 -3.40 -7.66
C ILE A 211 28.70 -4.31 -7.57
N LEU A 212 27.55 -3.70 -7.27
CA LEU A 212 26.24 -4.32 -7.36
C LEU A 212 25.55 -3.85 -8.65
N GLU A 213 24.80 -4.75 -9.27
CA GLU A 213 24.08 -4.54 -10.53
C GLU A 213 22.67 -5.16 -10.43
N ASP A 214 21.68 -4.50 -11.02
CA ASP A 214 20.26 -4.91 -11.07
C ASP A 214 19.61 -5.29 -9.73
N VAL A 215 20.03 -4.62 -8.65
CA VAL A 215 19.48 -4.85 -7.30
C VAL A 215 18.00 -4.52 -7.29
N THR A 216 17.17 -5.48 -6.91
CA THR A 216 15.71 -5.38 -6.90
C THR A 216 15.18 -5.81 -5.54
N VAL A 217 14.41 -4.93 -4.89
CA VAL A 217 13.79 -5.16 -3.58
C VAL A 217 12.34 -5.60 -3.81
N HIS A 218 12.03 -6.82 -3.37
CA HIS A 218 10.77 -7.50 -3.61
C HIS A 218 9.86 -7.40 -2.39
N ARG A 219 8.54 -7.33 -2.64
CA ARG A 219 7.53 -7.75 -1.65
C ARG A 219 6.98 -9.10 -2.10
N ALA A 220 7.68 -10.16 -1.69
CA ALA A 220 7.39 -11.56 -2.03
C ALA A 220 7.34 -11.87 -3.54
N THR A 221 8.50 -12.22 -4.10
CA THR A 221 8.60 -12.68 -5.50
C THR A 221 9.13 -14.11 -5.55
N ILE A 222 8.37 -15.05 -6.11
CA ILE A 222 8.90 -16.36 -6.50
C ILE A 222 9.71 -16.16 -7.78
N LEU A 223 10.95 -16.66 -7.80
CA LEU A 223 11.87 -16.53 -8.93
C LEU A 223 12.20 -17.89 -9.54
N PRO A 224 12.32 -18.01 -10.87
CA PRO A 224 12.81 -19.23 -11.50
C PRO A 224 14.29 -19.44 -11.17
N LYS A 225 14.66 -20.67 -10.77
CA LYS A 225 16.06 -21.04 -10.56
C LYS A 225 16.88 -20.82 -11.84
N ARG A 226 17.95 -20.04 -11.75
CA ARG A 226 19.05 -19.97 -12.72
C ARG A 226 20.37 -19.97 -11.96
N GLU A 227 21.37 -20.65 -12.50
CA GLU A 227 22.70 -20.77 -11.88
C GLU A 227 23.67 -19.84 -12.61
N ALA A 228 23.77 -18.59 -12.15
CA ALA A 228 24.71 -17.60 -12.69
C ALA A 228 25.73 -17.16 -11.63
N THR A 229 26.99 -17.01 -12.04
CA THR A 229 28.08 -16.63 -11.14
C THR A 229 28.00 -15.15 -10.74
N GLY A 230 27.84 -14.90 -9.44
CA GLY A 230 27.76 -13.55 -8.86
C GLY A 230 26.34 -13.03 -8.64
N GLU A 231 25.29 -13.82 -8.86
CA GLU A 231 23.96 -13.51 -8.34
C GLU A 231 23.89 -13.67 -6.82
N PHE A 232 23.04 -12.87 -6.17
CA PHE A 232 22.71 -12.99 -4.75
C PHE A 232 21.19 -12.92 -4.55
N VAL A 233 20.73 -13.64 -3.53
CA VAL A 233 19.35 -13.66 -3.06
C VAL A 233 19.37 -13.44 -1.55
N VAL A 234 18.47 -12.61 -1.05
CA VAL A 234 18.18 -12.45 0.38
C VAL A 234 16.73 -12.82 0.62
N SER A 235 16.52 -13.71 1.59
CA SER A 235 15.20 -14.19 2.01
C SER A 235 14.95 -13.84 3.48
N GLU A 236 13.68 -13.62 3.81
CA GLU A 236 13.16 -13.33 5.13
C GLU A 236 12.02 -14.33 5.40
N ALA A 237 12.15 -15.17 6.44
CA ALA A 237 11.21 -16.27 6.72
C ALA A 237 10.84 -17.13 5.47
N GLY A 238 11.84 -17.47 4.64
CA GLY A 238 11.67 -18.24 3.40
C GLY A 238 11.15 -17.45 2.20
N THR A 239 10.73 -16.19 2.38
CA THR A 239 10.24 -15.31 1.31
C THR A 239 11.38 -14.47 0.72
N VAL A 240 11.54 -14.42 -0.60
CA VAL A 240 12.56 -13.56 -1.23
C VAL A 240 12.18 -12.08 -1.10
N VAL A 241 13.10 -11.29 -0.53
CA VAL A 241 12.95 -9.85 -0.25
C VAL A 241 13.93 -8.96 -1.01
N CYS A 242 15.08 -9.49 -1.45
CA CYS A 242 16.03 -8.73 -2.28
C CYS A 242 16.85 -9.67 -3.17
N THR A 243 17.10 -9.27 -4.41
CA THR A 243 18.00 -9.99 -5.34
C THR A 243 18.85 -9.02 -6.14
N GLY A 244 19.96 -9.50 -6.71
CA GLY A 244 20.72 -8.77 -7.70
C GLY A 244 21.99 -9.51 -8.07
N ARG A 245 22.93 -8.81 -8.70
CA ARG A 245 24.30 -9.29 -8.94
C ARG A 245 25.28 -8.49 -8.10
N ILE A 246 26.31 -9.15 -7.56
CA ILE A 246 27.38 -8.52 -6.78
C ILE A 246 28.73 -9.16 -7.09
N ARG A 247 29.75 -8.30 -7.26
CA ARG A 247 31.14 -8.72 -7.44
C ARG A 247 32.11 -7.79 -6.70
N MET A 248 33.29 -8.32 -6.39
CA MET A 248 34.43 -7.50 -6.04
C MET A 248 34.91 -6.73 -7.27
N ALA A 249 35.50 -5.56 -7.07
CA ALA A 249 36.29 -4.91 -8.11
C ALA A 249 37.60 -5.70 -8.37
N ALA A 250 38.00 -5.82 -9.63
CA ALA A 250 39.28 -6.43 -10.00
C ALA A 250 40.47 -5.54 -9.59
N ALA A 251 41.69 -6.10 -9.53
CA ALA A 251 42.88 -5.35 -9.17
C ALA A 251 43.15 -4.23 -10.19
N GLY A 252 43.09 -2.96 -9.74
CA GLY A 252 43.22 -1.79 -10.61
C GLY A 252 41.93 -1.37 -11.32
N GLU A 253 40.80 -2.05 -11.12
CA GLU A 253 39.51 -1.64 -11.67
C GLU A 253 39.03 -0.33 -11.01
N LYS A 254 38.70 0.67 -11.82
CA LYS A 254 38.17 1.94 -11.33
C LYS A 254 36.69 1.80 -10.96
N VAL A 255 36.45 1.44 -9.70
CA VAL A 255 35.12 1.20 -9.10
C VAL A 255 34.09 2.28 -9.50
N LEU A 256 34.43 3.55 -9.29
CA LEU A 256 33.57 4.69 -9.64
C LEU A 256 34.02 5.33 -10.95
N GLU A 257 33.15 5.30 -11.98
CA GLU A 257 33.41 5.92 -13.30
C GLU A 257 33.72 7.42 -13.18
N LYS A 258 32.89 8.14 -12.42
CA LYS A 258 33.13 9.51 -11.96
C LYS A 258 33.41 9.45 -10.46
N GLY A 259 34.41 10.20 -10.00
CA GLY A 259 34.76 10.27 -8.58
C GLY A 259 33.71 10.99 -7.71
N PRO A 260 34.08 11.34 -6.46
CA PRO A 260 33.22 12.07 -5.54
C PRO A 260 32.69 13.37 -6.18
N PRO A 261 31.60 13.96 -5.66
CA PRO A 261 31.14 15.26 -6.13
C PRO A 261 32.26 16.30 -5.99
N GLY A 262 32.57 16.99 -7.09
CA GLY A 262 33.46 18.15 -7.07
C GLY A 262 32.82 19.33 -6.30
N PRO A 263 33.53 20.46 -6.18
CA PRO A 263 32.92 21.67 -5.64
C PRO A 263 31.62 21.99 -6.40
N PRO A 264 30.54 22.36 -5.71
CA PRO A 264 29.31 22.76 -6.37
C PRO A 264 29.55 24.08 -7.14
N PRO A 265 28.80 24.36 -8.22
CA PRO A 265 28.80 25.67 -8.87
C PRO A 265 28.53 26.80 -7.87
N GLU A 266 29.10 27.98 -8.10
CA GLU A 266 28.94 29.16 -7.22
C GLU A 266 27.48 29.62 -7.06
N THR A 267 26.60 29.21 -7.97
CA THR A 267 25.15 29.43 -7.92
C THR A 267 24.40 28.56 -6.90
N VAL A 268 25.04 27.50 -6.36
CA VAL A 268 24.40 26.56 -5.43
C VAL A 268 24.40 27.11 -4.00
N VAL A 269 23.23 27.57 -3.56
CA VAL A 269 22.99 27.99 -2.17
C VAL A 269 22.29 26.87 -1.40
N TYR A 270 22.91 26.41 -0.32
CA TYR A 270 22.33 25.42 0.60
C TYR A 270 21.25 26.07 1.48
N GLU A 271 20.05 26.25 0.92
CA GLU A 271 18.96 26.96 1.60
C GLU A 271 18.14 26.08 2.55
N LEU A 272 18.10 24.75 2.36
CA LEU A 272 17.45 23.81 3.26
C LEU A 272 18.46 23.26 4.25
N ASP A 273 18.17 23.40 5.55
CA ASP A 273 18.87 22.66 6.61
C ASP A 273 18.22 21.29 6.88
N ALA A 274 18.81 20.50 7.78
CA ALA A 274 18.29 19.20 8.19
C ALA A 274 16.84 19.27 8.72
N ALA A 275 16.47 20.30 9.48
CA ALA A 275 15.14 20.40 10.08
C ALA A 275 14.07 20.70 9.01
N ASP A 276 14.38 21.57 8.05
CA ASP A 276 13.52 21.86 6.89
C ASP A 276 13.43 20.65 5.94
N PHE A 277 14.53 19.91 5.72
CA PHE A 277 14.56 18.70 4.89
C PHE A 277 13.76 17.53 5.50
N TYR A 278 14.02 17.17 6.76
CA TYR A 278 13.27 16.09 7.43
C TYR A 278 11.83 16.46 7.77
N LYS A 279 11.49 17.75 7.82
CA LYS A 279 10.09 18.20 7.83
C LYS A 279 9.38 17.86 6.51
N GLU A 280 9.98 18.17 5.36
CA GLU A 280 9.40 17.85 4.05
C GLU A 280 9.23 16.33 3.86
N LEU A 281 10.21 15.53 4.31
CA LEU A 281 10.11 14.07 4.30
C LEU A 281 9.01 13.54 5.23
N ARG A 282 8.95 14.00 6.49
CA ARG A 282 7.90 13.58 7.43
C ARG A 282 6.49 13.88 6.93
N LEU A 283 6.30 15.01 6.23
CA LEU A 283 5.02 15.39 5.62
C LEU A 283 4.60 14.52 4.42
N ARG A 284 5.46 13.59 3.98
CA ARG A 284 5.16 12.55 2.97
C ARG A 284 5.02 11.15 3.57
N GLY A 285 5.29 10.99 4.87
CA GLY A 285 5.28 9.69 5.57
C GLY A 285 6.66 9.07 5.88
N TYR A 286 7.78 9.75 5.59
CA TYR A 286 9.10 9.25 6.01
C TYR A 286 9.47 9.82 7.39
N GLU A 287 9.39 9.01 8.43
CA GLU A 287 9.46 9.43 9.84
C GLU A 287 10.86 9.16 10.45
N TYR A 288 11.90 9.22 9.61
CA TYR A 288 13.29 8.92 9.96
C TYR A 288 13.75 9.51 11.29
N GLN A 289 14.51 8.73 12.08
CA GLN A 289 15.08 9.13 13.36
C GLN A 289 16.55 8.70 13.48
N GLY A 290 17.28 9.27 14.45
CA GLY A 290 18.67 8.89 14.75
C GLY A 290 19.60 9.05 13.55
N ALA A 291 20.42 8.02 13.29
CA ALA A 291 21.41 8.01 12.20
C ALA A 291 20.80 8.06 10.78
N PHE A 292 19.49 7.85 10.62
CA PHE A 292 18.76 8.09 9.36
C PHE A 292 18.36 9.56 9.16
N GLN A 293 18.71 10.46 10.10
CA GLN A 293 18.68 11.92 9.91
C GLN A 293 20.06 12.50 9.53
N GLY A 294 20.78 11.85 8.63
CA GLY A 294 22.16 12.21 8.26
C GLY A 294 22.30 13.34 7.25
N VAL A 295 21.24 13.77 6.56
CA VAL A 295 21.28 14.91 5.62
C VAL A 295 21.35 16.23 6.39
N LEU A 296 22.50 16.90 6.34
CA LEU A 296 22.79 18.11 7.11
C LEU A 296 22.21 19.38 6.49
N LYS A 297 22.25 19.47 5.15
CA LYS A 297 21.71 20.57 4.34
C LYS A 297 21.70 20.22 2.85
N THR A 298 20.84 20.88 2.07
CA THR A 298 20.75 20.75 0.60
C THR A 298 20.26 22.05 -0.07
N ASP A 299 20.42 22.16 -1.39
CA ASP A 299 19.87 23.26 -2.21
C ASP A 299 18.41 22.99 -2.64
N LEU A 300 17.83 23.90 -3.44
CA LEU A 300 16.43 23.80 -3.90
C LEU A 300 16.25 23.23 -5.32
N GLU A 301 17.34 22.99 -6.07
CA GLU A 301 17.26 22.72 -7.52
C GLU A 301 17.94 21.42 -7.95
N SER A 302 19.22 21.29 -7.62
CA SER A 302 20.15 20.31 -8.21
C SER A 302 20.54 19.20 -7.23
N CYS A 303 19.89 19.16 -6.07
CA CYS A 303 20.08 18.17 -5.00
C CYS A 303 21.55 17.97 -4.62
N TYR A 304 22.33 19.06 -4.61
CA TYR A 304 23.60 19.14 -3.91
C TYR A 304 23.33 19.24 -2.41
N GLY A 305 24.07 18.49 -1.61
CA GLY A 305 23.90 18.48 -0.16
C GLY A 305 25.16 18.10 0.58
N ARG A 306 25.03 17.96 1.90
CA ARG A 306 26.03 17.30 2.74
C ARG A 306 25.39 16.25 3.63
N VAL A 307 26.02 15.08 3.71
CA VAL A 307 25.58 13.93 4.51
C VAL A 307 26.62 13.64 5.60
N LYS A 308 26.16 13.34 6.81
CA LYS A 308 26.99 12.92 7.95
C LYS A 308 27.52 11.49 7.75
N TRP A 309 28.74 11.23 8.19
CA TRP A 309 29.29 9.89 8.32
C TRP A 309 29.35 9.49 9.80
N GLU A 310 28.84 8.30 10.13
CA GLU A 310 28.74 7.76 11.50
C GLU A 310 29.22 6.30 11.56
N ASP A 311 30.21 5.97 10.74
CA ASP A 311 30.77 4.62 10.51
C ASP A 311 29.78 3.52 10.05
N ASN A 312 28.56 3.93 9.68
CA ASN A 312 27.46 3.05 9.28
C ASN A 312 27.12 3.21 7.79
N TRP A 313 27.39 2.16 7.02
CA TRP A 313 27.11 2.12 5.57
C TRP A 313 25.61 2.03 5.24
N VAL A 314 24.79 1.39 6.09
CA VAL A 314 23.34 1.25 5.86
C VAL A 314 22.67 2.62 5.90
N THR A 315 22.98 3.41 6.93
CA THR A 315 22.43 4.76 7.07
C THR A 315 23.06 5.74 6.08
N PHE A 316 24.38 5.67 5.83
CA PHE A 316 25.03 6.58 4.88
C PHE A 316 24.48 6.42 3.45
N ILE A 317 24.29 5.18 2.98
CA ILE A 317 23.73 4.94 1.64
C ILE A 317 22.24 5.35 1.59
N ASP A 318 21.48 5.17 2.68
CA ASP A 318 20.08 5.62 2.72
C ASP A 318 19.96 7.15 2.71
N ASN A 319 20.74 7.83 3.56
CA ASN A 319 20.83 9.30 3.59
C ASN A 319 21.23 9.91 2.23
N ILE A 320 21.99 9.18 1.39
CA ILE A 320 22.24 9.58 0.00
C ILE A 320 20.98 9.42 -0.88
N MET A 321 20.27 8.30 -0.76
CA MET A 321 19.05 8.05 -1.51
C MET A 321 17.90 8.99 -1.12
N GLN A 322 17.82 9.44 0.13
CA GLN A 322 16.79 10.39 0.59
C GLN A 322 16.74 11.68 -0.24
N LEU A 323 17.86 12.15 -0.80
CA LEU A 323 17.88 13.33 -1.70
C LEU A 323 17.12 13.09 -3.01
N SER A 324 17.03 11.84 -3.49
CA SER A 324 16.30 11.51 -4.72
C SER A 324 14.78 11.73 -4.61
N LEU A 325 14.26 11.90 -3.38
CA LEU A 325 12.87 12.21 -3.12
C LEU A 325 12.55 13.71 -3.31
N LEU A 326 13.54 14.60 -3.21
CA LEU A 326 13.33 16.06 -3.20
C LEU A 326 12.75 16.64 -4.52
N PRO A 327 13.13 16.16 -5.72
CA PRO A 327 12.59 16.67 -6.99
C PRO A 327 11.12 16.35 -7.24
N TYR A 328 10.55 15.32 -6.60
CA TYR A 328 9.11 15.07 -6.66
C TYR A 328 8.38 16.25 -5.98
N THR A 329 7.55 16.96 -6.73
CA THR A 329 6.84 18.16 -6.25
C THR A 329 5.54 17.81 -5.54
N ASP A 330 4.91 16.70 -5.92
CA ASP A 330 3.85 16.06 -5.14
C ASP A 330 4.40 15.48 -3.82
N ARG A 331 3.49 15.11 -2.93
CA ARG A 331 3.82 14.53 -1.62
C ARG A 331 3.35 13.08 -1.45
N VAL A 332 3.26 12.33 -2.55
CA VAL A 332 2.90 10.91 -2.53
C VAL A 332 4.06 10.11 -1.93
N PHE A 333 3.71 9.19 -1.02
CA PHE A 333 4.65 8.27 -0.38
C PHE A 333 5.20 7.27 -1.41
N ARG A 334 6.52 7.02 -1.35
CA ARG A 334 7.24 6.19 -2.32
C ARG A 334 8.31 5.36 -1.60
N LEU A 335 8.76 4.28 -2.24
CA LEU A 335 9.86 3.45 -1.75
C LEU A 335 10.83 3.10 -2.90
N PRO A 336 12.15 3.00 -2.64
CA PRO A 336 13.09 2.49 -3.61
C PRO A 336 12.83 0.99 -3.86
N VAL A 337 12.77 0.59 -5.13
CA VAL A 337 12.46 -0.81 -5.54
C VAL A 337 13.53 -1.43 -6.42
N LYS A 338 14.28 -0.64 -7.19
CA LYS A 338 15.33 -1.15 -8.08
C LYS A 338 16.52 -0.19 -8.14
N MET A 339 17.72 -0.72 -8.34
CA MET A 339 18.95 0.04 -8.58
C MET A 339 19.74 -0.64 -9.70
N ARG A 340 19.85 0.01 -10.87
CA ARG A 340 20.65 -0.53 -12.00
C ARG A 340 22.11 -0.79 -11.61
N SER A 341 22.71 0.10 -10.83
CA SER A 341 23.99 -0.19 -10.16
C SER A 341 24.14 0.57 -8.84
N CYS A 342 24.78 -0.07 -7.86
CA CYS A 342 25.29 0.57 -6.66
C CYS A 342 26.76 0.15 -6.50
N ARG A 343 27.67 1.12 -6.43
CA ARG A 343 29.12 0.88 -6.36
C ARG A 343 29.71 1.56 -5.15
N VAL A 344 30.59 0.84 -4.44
CA VAL A 344 31.18 1.27 -3.17
C VAL A 344 32.68 1.04 -3.16
N ASP A 345 33.45 2.11 -2.94
CA ASP A 345 34.89 2.10 -2.69
C ASP A 345 35.16 2.61 -1.25
N PRO A 346 35.43 1.70 -0.30
CA PRO A 346 35.73 2.06 1.08
C PRO A 346 37.01 2.87 1.26
N ASN A 347 37.97 2.75 0.35
CA ASN A 347 39.29 3.38 0.47
C ASN A 347 39.19 4.84 0.03
N LEU A 348 38.54 5.09 -1.11
CA LEU A 348 38.18 6.43 -1.58
C LEU A 348 37.22 7.13 -0.59
N HIS A 349 36.25 6.41 -0.03
CA HIS A 349 35.38 6.98 1.02
C HIS A 349 36.20 7.43 2.24
N LYS A 350 37.12 6.61 2.74
CA LYS A 350 37.98 6.95 3.89
C LYS A 350 38.91 8.15 3.62
N GLN A 351 39.31 8.38 2.37
CA GLN A 351 39.99 9.62 1.99
C GLN A 351 39.07 10.83 2.16
N VAL A 352 37.87 10.82 1.57
CA VAL A 352 36.93 11.95 1.63
C VAL A 352 36.45 12.24 3.06
N VAL A 353 36.29 11.22 3.92
CA VAL A 353 36.00 11.40 5.36
C VAL A 353 37.10 12.22 6.06
N ARG A 354 38.38 11.97 5.73
CA ARG A 354 39.51 12.71 6.31
C ARG A 354 39.53 14.16 5.79
N GLU A 355 39.40 14.34 4.49
CA GLU A 355 39.43 15.66 3.82
C GLU A 355 38.27 16.58 4.24
N THR A 356 37.13 16.01 4.64
CA THR A 356 35.96 16.81 5.03
C THR A 356 35.93 17.20 6.50
N HIS A 357 36.85 16.70 7.33
CA HIS A 357 37.03 17.09 8.74
C HIS A 357 35.73 17.20 9.56
N GLY A 358 34.78 16.28 9.35
CA GLY A 358 33.48 16.25 10.04
C GLY A 358 32.44 17.26 9.54
N ALA A 359 32.77 18.15 8.60
CA ALA A 359 31.85 19.15 8.04
C ALA A 359 30.79 18.58 7.05
N GLY A 360 30.56 17.27 7.06
CA GLY A 360 29.68 16.53 6.16
C GLY A 360 30.29 16.26 4.78
N ILE A 361 30.07 15.04 4.27
CA ILE A 361 30.50 14.58 2.95
C ILE A 361 29.61 15.23 1.87
N PRO A 362 30.18 15.85 0.82
CA PRO A 362 29.41 16.32 -0.33
C PRO A 362 28.62 15.18 -0.99
N VAL A 363 27.32 15.41 -1.20
CA VAL A 363 26.42 14.56 -1.99
C VAL A 363 25.87 15.36 -3.16
N VAL A 364 25.58 14.68 -4.27
CA VAL A 364 24.72 15.20 -5.34
C VAL A 364 23.77 14.10 -5.84
N TYR A 365 22.50 14.43 -6.08
CA TYR A 365 21.59 13.63 -6.90
C TYR A 365 21.31 14.32 -8.24
N ASP A 366 21.86 13.78 -9.32
CA ASP A 366 21.57 14.22 -10.68
C ASP A 366 20.30 13.51 -11.18
N SER A 367 19.18 14.24 -11.21
CA SER A 367 17.89 13.73 -11.66
C SER A 367 17.80 13.50 -13.17
N ARG A 368 18.73 14.06 -13.98
CA ARG A 368 18.79 13.85 -15.44
C ARG A 368 19.55 12.58 -15.79
N LEU A 369 20.56 12.24 -14.99
CA LEU A 369 21.30 10.97 -15.08
C LEU A 369 20.68 9.85 -14.23
N ASN A 370 19.72 10.17 -13.36
CA ASN A 370 19.24 9.35 -12.25
C ASN A 370 20.42 8.72 -11.49
N ALA A 371 21.26 9.58 -10.90
CA ALA A 371 22.51 9.15 -10.27
C ALA A 371 22.81 9.92 -8.97
N CYS A 372 22.95 9.18 -7.87
CA CYS A 372 23.44 9.73 -6.59
C CYS A 372 24.95 9.48 -6.46
N ARG A 373 25.71 10.45 -5.93
CA ARG A 373 27.14 10.29 -5.60
C ARG A 373 27.48 10.99 -4.30
N ALA A 374 28.20 10.32 -3.39
CA ALA A 374 28.83 10.95 -2.21
C ALA A 374 30.02 10.13 -1.71
N GLY A 375 31.16 10.79 -1.45
CA GLY A 375 32.39 10.11 -1.05
C GLY A 375 32.75 8.96 -2.01
N GLY A 376 33.00 7.77 -1.48
CA GLY A 376 33.23 6.55 -2.25
C GLY A 376 31.98 5.78 -2.69
N VAL A 377 30.78 6.37 -2.69
CA VAL A 377 29.53 5.72 -3.12
C VAL A 377 29.00 6.37 -4.40
N ALA A 378 28.60 5.54 -5.38
CA ALA A 378 27.78 5.94 -6.52
C ALA A 378 26.59 4.98 -6.71
N ILE A 379 25.39 5.54 -6.88
CA ILE A 379 24.15 4.82 -7.21
C ILE A 379 23.68 5.35 -8.56
N LEU A 380 23.23 4.45 -9.44
CA LEU A 380 22.82 4.77 -10.80
C LEU A 380 21.55 4.01 -11.17
N GLY A 381 20.57 4.70 -11.75
CA GLY A 381 19.27 4.14 -12.10
C GLY A 381 18.49 3.68 -10.87
N LEU A 382 18.30 4.58 -9.91
CA LEU A 382 17.48 4.34 -8.73
C LEU A 382 16.00 4.47 -9.11
N GLU A 383 15.24 3.39 -9.00
CA GLU A 383 13.82 3.36 -9.30
C GLU A 383 13.00 3.44 -8.00
N ILE A 384 12.05 4.36 -7.95
CA ILE A 384 11.29 4.71 -6.75
C ILE A 384 9.81 4.71 -7.10
N ARG A 385 9.04 3.75 -6.56
CA ARG A 385 7.62 3.57 -6.88
C ARG A 385 6.71 4.07 -5.78
N ILE A 386 5.49 4.45 -6.15
CA ILE A 386 4.44 4.87 -5.21
C ILE A 386 4.06 3.70 -4.32
N ALA A 387 4.06 3.94 -3.01
CA ALA A 387 3.68 2.97 -2.00
C ALA A 387 2.35 3.40 -1.35
N PRO A 388 1.39 2.48 -1.13
CA PRO A 388 0.15 2.81 -0.44
C PRO A 388 0.44 3.19 1.01
N ARG A 389 -0.11 4.32 1.47
CA ARG A 389 -0.11 4.69 2.88
C ARG A 389 -1.13 3.86 3.65
N ARG A 390 -0.86 3.63 4.93
CA ARG A 390 -1.80 3.03 5.88
C ARG A 390 -2.98 4.01 6.09
N PRO A 391 -4.24 3.54 6.16
CA PRO A 391 -5.31 4.34 6.73
C PRO A 391 -4.92 4.82 8.12
N ALA A 392 -5.25 6.06 8.47
CA ALA A 392 -4.95 6.63 9.77
C ALA A 392 -5.57 5.75 10.87
N GLN A 393 -4.77 5.31 11.83
CA GLN A 393 -5.23 4.39 12.90
C GLN A 393 -6.12 5.09 13.94
N GLN A 394 -6.17 6.43 13.93
CA GLN A 394 -7.09 7.22 14.75
C GLN A 394 -8.07 7.94 13.82
N GLY A 395 -9.36 7.71 14.04
CA GLY A 395 -10.41 8.58 13.50
C GLY A 395 -10.36 9.94 14.21
N VAL A 396 -10.66 11.01 13.47
CA VAL A 396 -10.77 12.36 14.05
C VAL A 396 -12.19 12.53 14.55
N CYS A 397 -12.37 12.90 15.82
CA CYS A 397 -13.69 13.29 16.32
C CYS A 397 -14.15 14.58 15.62
N LEU A 398 -15.38 14.60 15.13
CA LEU A 398 -15.99 15.78 14.52
C LEU A 398 -17.20 16.17 15.36
N GLU A 399 -17.12 17.34 15.97
CA GLU A 399 -18.12 17.89 16.89
C GLU A 399 -18.67 19.21 16.32
N GLU A 400 -19.98 19.41 16.39
CA GLU A 400 -20.65 20.65 15.97
C GLU A 400 -21.07 21.44 17.22
N TYR A 401 -20.53 22.64 17.39
CA TYR A 401 -20.85 23.50 18.52
C TYR A 401 -22.09 24.35 18.20
N LYS A 402 -23.22 24.03 18.84
CA LYS A 402 -24.47 24.78 18.77
C LYS A 402 -24.76 25.49 20.10
N PHE A 403 -25.43 26.63 20.05
CA PHE A 403 -26.06 27.20 21.24
C PHE A 403 -27.36 26.46 21.55
N VAL A 404 -27.51 26.01 22.79
CA VAL A 404 -28.65 25.23 23.28
C VAL A 404 -29.31 26.00 24.43
N PRO A 405 -30.58 26.43 24.30
CA PRO A 405 -31.28 27.15 25.35
C PRO A 405 -32.02 26.21 26.30
N TYR A 406 -31.76 26.35 27.62
CA TYR A 406 -32.41 25.63 28.74
C TYR A 406 -33.95 25.77 28.86
N ILE A 407 -34.65 26.30 27.85
CA ILE A 407 -36.08 26.65 27.88
C ILE A 407 -36.84 26.08 26.65
N ASP A 408 -36.15 25.53 25.66
CA ASP A 408 -36.80 24.82 24.55
C ASP A 408 -37.31 23.42 24.95
N ASP A 409 -38.03 22.76 24.04
CA ASP A 409 -38.63 21.43 24.22
C ASP A 409 -37.59 20.27 24.24
N GLU A 410 -36.38 20.54 24.73
CA GLU A 410 -35.23 19.64 24.88
C GLU A 410 -35.55 18.35 25.65
N SER A 411 -36.66 18.31 26.37
CA SER A 411 -37.16 17.05 26.94
C SER A 411 -37.24 15.95 25.87
N ALA A 412 -37.58 16.30 24.63
CA ALA A 412 -37.60 15.37 23.49
C ALA A 412 -36.20 15.02 22.94
N GLU A 413 -35.19 15.88 23.04
CA GLU A 413 -33.84 15.61 22.52
C GLU A 413 -32.92 14.94 23.55
N HIS A 414 -33.02 15.30 24.83
CA HIS A 414 -32.39 14.54 25.90
C HIS A 414 -33.01 13.14 26.05
N GLN A 415 -34.35 13.01 25.90
CA GLN A 415 -34.98 11.68 25.79
C GLN A 415 -34.54 10.93 24.53
N ARG A 416 -34.25 11.61 23.40
CA ARG A 416 -33.63 10.94 22.23
C ARG A 416 -32.22 10.47 22.55
N GLU A 417 -31.34 11.27 23.15
CA GLU A 417 -30.00 10.81 23.52
C GLU A 417 -30.04 9.63 24.51
N GLU A 418 -30.88 9.71 25.54
CA GLU A 418 -31.01 8.65 26.55
C GLU A 418 -31.65 7.38 25.96
N SER A 419 -32.71 7.50 25.15
CA SER A 419 -33.30 6.33 24.45
C SER A 419 -32.42 5.80 23.33
N VAL A 420 -31.59 6.60 22.65
CA VAL A 420 -30.57 6.13 21.70
C VAL A 420 -29.50 5.32 22.44
N ARG A 421 -29.01 5.79 23.59
CA ARG A 421 -28.05 5.05 24.42
C ARG A 421 -28.66 3.75 24.95
N GLU A 422 -29.87 3.81 25.51
CA GLU A 422 -30.61 2.63 25.98
C GLU A 422 -30.92 1.65 24.82
N TYR A 423 -31.23 2.14 23.61
CA TYR A 423 -31.47 1.33 22.41
C TYR A 423 -30.18 0.66 21.90
N ILE A 424 -29.04 1.37 21.90
CA ILE A 424 -27.71 0.80 21.63
C ILE A 424 -27.40 -0.32 22.63
N ASP A 425 -27.55 -0.05 23.93
CA ASP A 425 -27.21 -1.00 24.97
C ASP A 425 -28.16 -2.23 24.96
N VAL A 426 -29.45 -2.04 24.66
CA VAL A 426 -30.40 -3.14 24.42
C VAL A 426 -30.01 -3.95 23.17
N CYS A 427 -29.67 -3.31 22.05
CA CYS A 427 -29.22 -4.02 20.84
C CYS A 427 -27.94 -4.83 21.09
N ASN A 428 -26.95 -4.23 21.76
CA ASN A 428 -25.72 -4.90 22.18
C ASN A 428 -26.01 -6.09 23.11
N ALA A 429 -26.94 -5.95 24.06
CA ALA A 429 -27.34 -7.03 24.96
C ALA A 429 -28.07 -8.18 24.22
N VAL A 430 -28.86 -7.89 23.18
CA VAL A 430 -29.49 -8.93 22.34
C VAL A 430 -28.46 -9.60 21.42
N ALA A 431 -27.59 -8.85 20.76
CA ALA A 431 -26.50 -9.39 19.96
C ALA A 431 -25.57 -10.27 20.80
N GLY A 432 -25.21 -9.83 22.01
CA GLY A 432 -24.42 -10.63 22.96
C GLY A 432 -25.10 -11.94 23.38
N ARG A 433 -26.44 -11.98 23.49
CA ARG A 433 -27.21 -13.22 23.71
C ARG A 433 -27.20 -14.12 22.47
N LEU A 434 -27.28 -13.55 21.27
CA LEU A 434 -27.22 -14.27 19.99
C LEU A 434 -25.87 -14.99 19.82
N PHE A 435 -24.75 -14.26 19.92
CA PHE A 435 -23.40 -14.85 19.77
C PHE A 435 -23.12 -15.91 20.86
N ALA A 436 -23.58 -15.68 22.10
CA ALA A 436 -23.46 -16.67 23.17
C ALA A 436 -24.26 -17.97 22.89
N ALA A 437 -25.40 -17.90 22.19
CA ALA A 437 -26.15 -19.07 21.76
C ALA A 437 -25.49 -19.80 20.57
N CYS A 438 -24.72 -19.08 19.74
CA CYS A 438 -24.00 -19.63 18.59
C CYS A 438 -22.62 -20.23 18.95
N GLY A 439 -22.17 -20.10 20.21
CA GLY A 439 -20.90 -20.66 20.70
C GLY A 439 -19.65 -19.83 20.41
N GLU A 440 -19.75 -18.71 19.70
CA GLU A 440 -18.60 -17.87 19.37
C GLU A 440 -18.12 -17.02 20.55
N GLN A 441 -17.06 -17.46 21.23
CA GLN A 441 -16.41 -16.65 22.26
C GLN A 441 -15.72 -15.39 21.71
N ALA A 442 -15.29 -15.39 20.45
CA ALA A 442 -14.44 -14.33 19.87
C ALA A 442 -15.15 -12.96 19.73
N VAL A 443 -16.42 -12.96 19.33
CA VAL A 443 -17.18 -11.71 19.07
C VAL A 443 -17.47 -10.94 20.36
N ARG A 444 -17.55 -11.64 21.49
CA ARG A 444 -17.80 -11.06 22.82
C ARG A 444 -16.75 -10.02 23.25
N THR A 445 -15.58 -10.04 22.62
CA THR A 445 -14.47 -9.08 22.81
C THR A 445 -14.53 -7.84 21.89
N GLN A 446 -15.47 -7.79 20.93
CA GLN A 446 -15.58 -6.68 19.96
C GLN A 446 -16.71 -5.69 20.26
N LEU A 447 -17.69 -6.07 21.09
CA LEU A 447 -18.72 -5.14 21.57
C LEU A 447 -18.07 -4.14 22.54
N THR A 448 -18.26 -2.84 22.29
CA THR A 448 -17.58 -1.77 23.02
C THR A 448 -18.20 -1.55 24.40
N LYS A 449 -17.38 -1.81 25.44
CA LYS A 449 -17.75 -1.97 26.86
C LYS A 449 -18.36 -3.34 27.19
N ASP A 450 -18.03 -3.83 28.38
CA ASP A 450 -18.86 -4.79 29.11
C ASP A 450 -20.27 -4.20 29.20
N PRO A 451 -21.35 -4.90 28.78
CA PRO A 451 -22.69 -4.33 28.69
C PRO A 451 -23.19 -3.91 30.08
N GLY A 452 -23.06 -2.62 30.39
CA GLY A 452 -23.48 -2.01 31.64
C GLY A 452 -24.93 -2.39 31.91
N GLN A 453 -25.18 -3.05 33.05
CA GLN A 453 -26.31 -3.96 33.26
C GLN A 453 -27.66 -3.39 32.81
N VAL A 454 -28.02 -3.65 31.55
CA VAL A 454 -29.31 -3.27 30.97
C VAL A 454 -30.38 -3.99 31.77
N SER A 455 -31.24 -3.22 32.45
CA SER A 455 -32.25 -3.83 33.31
C SER A 455 -33.14 -4.77 32.49
N GLU A 456 -33.50 -5.92 33.04
CA GLU A 456 -34.44 -6.84 32.37
C GLU A 456 -35.79 -6.16 32.10
N ASN A 457 -36.15 -5.12 32.86
CA ASN A 457 -37.30 -4.26 32.58
C ASN A 457 -37.16 -3.49 31.25
N ALA A 458 -35.98 -2.91 30.96
CA ALA A 458 -35.71 -2.24 29.69
C ALA A 458 -35.67 -3.25 28.53
N LEU A 459 -34.88 -4.32 28.67
CA LEU A 459 -34.83 -5.43 27.69
C LEU A 459 -36.22 -5.99 27.36
N ARG A 460 -37.08 -6.14 28.37
CA ARG A 460 -38.48 -6.54 28.20
C ARG A 460 -39.32 -5.48 27.48
N ARG A 461 -39.23 -4.21 27.89
CA ARG A 461 -39.97 -3.08 27.28
C ARG A 461 -39.75 -3.01 25.77
N TYR A 462 -38.49 -2.98 25.34
CA TYR A 462 -38.11 -2.89 23.93
C TYR A 462 -38.42 -4.18 23.12
N ARG A 463 -38.48 -5.36 23.77
CA ARG A 463 -38.81 -6.64 23.10
C ARG A 463 -40.30 -6.90 22.96
N GLU A 464 -41.11 -6.54 23.95
CA GLU A 464 -42.56 -6.70 23.91
C GLU A 464 -43.23 -5.60 23.07
N HIS A 465 -42.68 -4.38 23.07
CA HIS A 465 -43.22 -3.22 22.36
C HIS A 465 -42.11 -2.39 21.67
N PRO A 466 -41.43 -2.90 20.62
CA PRO A 466 -40.50 -2.11 19.83
C PRO A 466 -41.22 -0.98 19.07
N ALA A 467 -40.62 0.20 19.03
CA ALA A 467 -41.12 1.32 18.21
C ALA A 467 -40.88 1.07 16.71
N GLU A 468 -41.57 1.81 15.85
CA GLU A 468 -41.48 1.64 14.39
C GLU A 468 -40.06 1.86 13.86
N ASN A 469 -39.31 2.80 14.45
CA ASN A 469 -37.92 3.12 14.13
C ASN A 469 -36.88 2.23 14.86
N HIS A 470 -37.29 1.16 15.56
CA HIS A 470 -36.41 0.20 16.22
C HIS A 470 -36.20 -1.08 15.36
N ILE A 471 -35.77 -0.90 14.11
CA ILE A 471 -35.67 -1.97 13.10
C ILE A 471 -34.50 -2.92 13.40
N ILE A 472 -33.33 -2.42 13.81
CA ILE A 472 -32.17 -3.24 14.14
C ILE A 472 -32.49 -4.22 15.28
N LEU A 473 -33.21 -3.80 16.32
CA LEU A 473 -33.64 -4.73 17.37
C LEU A 473 -34.68 -5.74 16.88
N ARG A 474 -35.58 -5.36 15.97
CA ARG A 474 -36.53 -6.29 15.34
C ARG A 474 -35.78 -7.37 14.55
N ILE A 475 -34.78 -6.98 13.75
CA ILE A 475 -33.86 -7.89 13.03
C ILE A 475 -33.14 -8.82 14.01
N LEU A 476 -32.45 -8.28 15.01
CA LEU A 476 -31.69 -9.08 15.99
C LEU A 476 -32.58 -10.06 16.77
N THR A 477 -33.81 -9.66 17.09
CA THR A 477 -34.79 -10.51 17.78
C THR A 477 -35.41 -11.57 16.86
N ASP A 478 -35.54 -11.30 15.57
CA ASP A 478 -36.01 -12.26 14.57
C ASP A 478 -34.94 -13.31 14.26
N ILE A 479 -33.69 -12.89 14.07
CA ILE A 479 -32.53 -13.80 13.96
C ILE A 479 -32.43 -14.67 15.24
N GLU A 480 -32.60 -14.10 16.43
CA GLU A 480 -32.60 -14.89 17.69
C GLU A 480 -33.74 -15.94 17.75
N LYS A 481 -34.92 -15.64 17.20
CA LYS A 481 -36.02 -16.62 17.11
C LYS A 481 -35.71 -17.72 16.10
N ASN A 482 -35.22 -17.35 14.92
CA ASN A 482 -34.98 -18.29 13.83
C ASN A 482 -33.80 -19.23 14.15
N VAL A 483 -32.70 -18.71 14.68
CA VAL A 483 -31.54 -19.50 15.15
C VAL A 483 -31.90 -20.46 16.31
N LYS A 484 -32.93 -20.16 17.11
CA LYS A 484 -33.43 -21.08 18.15
C LYS A 484 -34.36 -22.17 17.63
N ASN A 485 -34.93 -22.00 16.44
CA ASN A 485 -35.93 -22.92 15.86
C ASN A 485 -35.34 -23.89 14.82
N THR A 486 -34.20 -23.55 14.21
CA THR A 486 -33.50 -24.41 13.23
C THR A 486 -32.01 -24.49 13.50
N SER A 487 -31.41 -25.67 13.28
CA SER A 487 -29.95 -25.88 13.27
C SER A 487 -29.30 -25.33 11.99
N SER A 488 -29.72 -24.14 11.58
CA SER A 488 -29.34 -23.44 10.36
C SER A 488 -28.12 -22.55 10.59
N ASP A 489 -27.28 -22.44 9.56
CA ASP A 489 -26.18 -21.47 9.53
C ASP A 489 -26.67 -20.04 9.85
N LEU A 490 -25.95 -19.37 10.75
CA LEU A 490 -26.20 -17.99 11.16
C LEU A 490 -26.18 -17.04 9.95
N GLY A 491 -25.30 -17.28 8.97
CA GLY A 491 -25.23 -16.48 7.74
C GLY A 491 -26.54 -16.47 6.95
N CYS A 492 -27.23 -17.61 6.88
CA CYS A 492 -28.52 -17.72 6.20
C CYS A 492 -29.64 -16.95 6.95
N ALA A 493 -29.65 -17.04 8.29
CA ALA A 493 -30.63 -16.32 9.11
C ALA A 493 -30.44 -14.79 9.05
N VAL A 494 -29.18 -14.33 9.09
CA VAL A 494 -28.82 -12.91 8.92
C VAL A 494 -29.21 -12.41 7.54
N HIS A 495 -28.86 -13.12 6.47
CA HIS A 495 -29.18 -12.71 5.09
C HIS A 495 -30.70 -12.61 4.87
N SER A 496 -31.46 -13.62 5.30
CA SER A 496 -32.92 -13.62 5.20
C SER A 496 -33.58 -12.45 5.95
N ALA A 497 -33.04 -12.09 7.13
CA ALA A 497 -33.54 -10.94 7.88
C ALA A 497 -33.18 -9.61 7.18
N LEU A 498 -31.94 -9.45 6.71
CA LEU A 498 -31.52 -8.24 5.99
C LEU A 498 -32.34 -8.00 4.73
N THR A 499 -32.62 -9.03 3.92
CA THR A 499 -33.51 -8.91 2.74
C THR A 499 -34.95 -8.55 3.13
N THR A 500 -35.44 -9.03 4.28
CA THR A 500 -36.81 -8.75 4.75
C THR A 500 -36.98 -7.30 5.20
N TYR A 501 -35.95 -6.70 5.80
CA TYR A 501 -36.00 -5.37 6.40
C TYR A 501 -35.19 -4.29 5.65
N GLU A 502 -34.72 -4.55 4.43
CA GLU A 502 -33.76 -3.70 3.70
C GLU A 502 -34.23 -2.24 3.49
N GLN A 503 -35.54 -2.05 3.22
CA GLN A 503 -36.13 -0.71 3.06
C GLN A 503 -36.37 -0.03 4.41
N ASP A 504 -36.84 -0.79 5.40
CA ASP A 504 -37.08 -0.31 6.78
C ASP A 504 -35.78 0.13 7.46
N LEU A 505 -34.67 -0.58 7.23
CA LEU A 505 -33.37 -0.32 7.85
C LEU A 505 -32.90 1.13 7.65
N LYS A 506 -33.22 1.72 6.48
CA LYS A 506 -32.87 3.10 6.11
C LYS A 506 -33.56 4.15 7.00
N ASN A 507 -34.57 3.75 7.77
CA ASN A 507 -35.32 4.57 8.72
C ASN A 507 -35.03 4.23 10.20
N ASP A 508 -34.08 3.33 10.50
CA ASP A 508 -33.70 2.99 11.87
C ASP A 508 -33.01 4.16 12.58
N LEU A 509 -33.32 4.33 13.86
CA LEU A 509 -32.78 5.42 14.69
C LEU A 509 -31.25 5.42 14.78
N LEU A 510 -30.60 4.26 14.83
CA LEU A 510 -29.13 4.17 14.87
C LEU A 510 -28.51 4.29 13.49
N ASN A 511 -29.18 3.79 12.44
CA ASN A 511 -28.72 3.95 11.06
C ASN A 511 -28.75 5.43 10.62
N THR A 512 -29.69 6.22 11.16
CA THR A 512 -29.71 7.68 10.96
C THR A 512 -28.75 8.44 11.89
N ALA A 513 -28.51 7.98 13.13
CA ALA A 513 -27.68 8.68 14.11
C ALA A 513 -26.16 8.38 14.04
N LEU A 514 -25.73 7.20 13.58
CA LEU A 514 -24.32 6.78 13.61
C LEU A 514 -23.53 7.15 12.35
N PHE A 515 -24.18 7.67 11.30
CA PHE A 515 -23.53 7.96 10.03
C PHE A 515 -22.70 9.25 10.06
N ASN A 516 -21.44 9.11 10.46
CA ASN A 516 -20.34 10.04 10.13
C ASN A 516 -20.04 10.05 8.61
N GLY A 517 -21.05 10.37 7.80
CA GLY A 517 -20.97 10.44 6.35
C GLY A 517 -20.17 11.66 5.90
N VAL A 518 -19.45 11.52 4.78
CA VAL A 518 -18.91 12.69 4.07
C VAL A 518 -20.11 13.55 3.63
N PRO A 519 -20.16 14.86 3.96
CA PRO A 519 -21.29 15.72 3.62
C PRO A 519 -21.65 15.63 2.14
N LYS A 520 -22.93 15.41 1.85
CA LYS A 520 -23.42 15.28 0.48
C LYS A 520 -23.98 16.61 -0.03
N THR A 521 -23.97 16.78 -1.35
CA THR A 521 -24.58 17.92 -2.05
C THR A 521 -25.19 17.46 -3.37
N MET A 522 -26.20 18.17 -3.86
CA MET A 522 -26.72 17.99 -5.23
C MET A 522 -25.92 18.87 -6.18
N THR A 523 -25.33 18.29 -7.22
CA THR A 523 -24.49 19.01 -8.19
C THR A 523 -24.76 18.54 -9.63
N GLU A 524 -24.64 19.45 -10.58
CA GLU A 524 -24.64 19.14 -12.02
C GLU A 524 -23.29 18.57 -12.48
N TYR A 525 -22.23 18.82 -11.70
CA TYR A 525 -20.85 18.46 -12.01
C TYR A 525 -20.31 17.51 -10.93
N ALA A 526 -20.33 16.22 -11.25
CA ALA A 526 -19.79 15.14 -10.41
C ALA A 526 -18.79 14.26 -11.19
N PHE A 527 -17.95 13.53 -10.46
CA PHE A 527 -17.11 12.46 -11.00
C PHE A 527 -17.02 11.28 -10.03
N LEU A 528 -16.90 10.07 -10.58
CA LEU A 528 -16.78 8.83 -9.81
C LEU A 528 -15.32 8.57 -9.42
N ASN A 529 -15.05 8.18 -8.16
CA ASN A 529 -13.70 7.86 -7.68
C ASN A 529 -13.73 6.98 -6.42
N VAL A 530 -12.69 6.16 -6.18
CA VAL A 530 -12.51 5.42 -4.91
C VAL A 530 -11.89 6.27 -3.81
N GLU A 531 -12.43 6.19 -2.59
CA GLU A 531 -11.83 6.84 -1.41
C GLU A 531 -10.63 6.06 -0.88
N THR A 532 -10.75 4.73 -0.80
CA THR A 532 -9.72 3.80 -0.35
C THR A 532 -9.34 2.86 -1.48
N ARG A 533 -8.11 3.02 -1.97
CA ARG A 533 -7.58 2.15 -3.02
C ARG A 533 -7.46 0.71 -2.54
N GLY A 534 -7.97 -0.23 -3.34
CA GLY A 534 -8.12 -1.63 -2.96
C GLY A 534 -9.52 -2.02 -2.53
N ASP A 535 -10.40 -1.04 -2.28
CA ASP A 535 -11.74 -1.25 -1.74
C ASP A 535 -12.80 -0.62 -2.67
N LEU A 536 -13.56 -1.47 -3.38
CA LEU A 536 -14.62 -1.00 -4.27
C LEU A 536 -15.85 -0.46 -3.52
N SER A 537 -16.06 -0.82 -2.24
CA SER A 537 -17.13 -0.21 -1.41
C SER A 537 -16.87 1.25 -1.04
N SER A 538 -15.66 1.74 -1.35
CA SER A 538 -15.27 3.13 -1.22
C SER A 538 -15.50 3.96 -2.49
N LEU A 539 -16.08 3.37 -3.55
CA LEU A 539 -16.38 4.03 -4.82
C LEU A 539 -17.57 4.99 -4.67
N ARG A 540 -17.35 6.30 -4.87
CA ARG A 540 -18.35 7.34 -4.63
C ARG A 540 -18.33 8.43 -5.70
N TRP A 541 -19.48 9.04 -5.94
CA TRP A 541 -19.58 10.30 -6.69
C TRP A 541 -19.08 11.46 -5.82
N TYR A 542 -18.21 12.31 -6.36
CA TYR A 542 -17.69 13.52 -5.71
C TYR A 542 -17.95 14.76 -6.56
N GLU A 543 -18.12 15.90 -5.89
CA GLU A 543 -18.25 17.22 -6.53
C GLU A 543 -17.00 17.54 -7.38
N SER A 544 -17.24 17.90 -8.65
CA SER A 544 -16.21 18.08 -9.67
C SER A 544 -15.61 19.49 -9.68
N PRO A 545 -14.29 19.65 -9.93
CA PRO A 545 -13.64 20.95 -10.03
C PRO A 545 -14.16 21.82 -11.19
N LEU A 546 -14.90 21.26 -12.15
CA LEU A 546 -15.48 22.00 -13.29
C LEU A 546 -16.36 23.19 -12.85
N ARG A 547 -16.99 23.11 -11.67
CA ARG A 547 -17.73 24.23 -11.05
C ARG A 547 -16.87 25.48 -10.82
N CYS A 548 -15.56 25.29 -10.58
CA CYS A 548 -14.61 26.35 -10.18
C CYS A 548 -13.50 26.59 -11.22
N ALA A 549 -13.50 25.85 -12.33
CA ALA A 549 -12.45 25.89 -13.33
C ALA A 549 -12.83 26.80 -14.51
N SER A 550 -12.05 27.86 -14.73
CA SER A 550 -12.09 28.59 -16.00
C SER A 550 -11.42 27.77 -17.10
N PRO A 551 -11.90 27.82 -18.36
CA PRO A 551 -11.16 27.28 -19.49
C PRO A 551 -9.75 27.89 -19.56
N PRO A 552 -8.67 27.09 -19.68
CA PRO A 552 -7.33 27.64 -19.80
C PRO A 552 -7.20 28.58 -21.00
N SER A 553 -6.42 29.65 -20.89
CA SER A 553 -6.20 30.59 -21.99
C SER A 553 -5.54 29.89 -23.19
N GLY A 554 -6.30 29.72 -24.28
CA GLY A 554 -5.90 28.93 -25.45
C GLY A 554 -6.39 27.47 -25.45
N PHE A 555 -7.45 27.15 -24.70
CA PHE A 555 -8.10 25.84 -24.70
C PHE A 555 -9.32 25.81 -25.63
N ASP A 556 -9.17 25.24 -26.83
CA ASP A 556 -10.25 25.05 -27.81
C ASP A 556 -11.19 23.86 -27.46
N GLY A 557 -11.21 23.42 -26.20
CA GLY A 557 -11.99 22.27 -25.75
C GLY A 557 -13.43 22.62 -25.40
N ILE A 558 -14.37 21.80 -25.88
CA ILE A 558 -15.82 21.97 -25.67
C ILE A 558 -16.26 21.26 -24.39
N LEU A 559 -17.14 21.89 -23.61
CA LEU A 559 -17.80 21.26 -22.46
C LEU A 559 -18.90 20.30 -22.93
N CYS A 560 -18.72 19.00 -22.69
CA CYS A 560 -19.67 17.96 -23.10
C CYS A 560 -20.47 17.40 -21.93
N SER A 561 -21.79 17.23 -22.11
CA SER A 561 -22.62 16.43 -21.19
C SER A 561 -22.39 14.94 -21.42
N VAL A 562 -22.11 14.18 -20.36
CA VAL A 562 -21.94 12.72 -20.43
C VAL A 562 -23.30 12.02 -20.35
N TYR A 563 -23.55 11.14 -21.32
CA TYR A 563 -24.65 10.18 -21.34
C TYR A 563 -24.19 8.80 -20.85
N TYR A 564 -23.13 8.30 -21.50
CA TYR A 564 -22.61 6.96 -21.27
C TYR A 564 -21.11 7.03 -20.92
N ALA A 565 -20.72 6.46 -19.79
CA ALA A 565 -19.34 6.39 -19.31
C ALA A 565 -18.84 4.92 -19.37
N PRO A 566 -18.06 4.53 -20.39
CA PRO A 566 -17.57 3.16 -20.55
C PRO A 566 -16.49 2.82 -19.50
N VAL A 567 -16.70 1.75 -18.74
CA VAL A 567 -15.71 1.24 -17.76
C VAL A 567 -14.64 0.43 -18.50
N ASN A 568 -13.38 0.61 -18.15
CA ASN A 568 -12.23 -0.08 -18.76
C ASN A 568 -11.48 -0.89 -17.71
N SER A 569 -10.77 -1.94 -18.15
CA SER A 569 -9.91 -2.74 -17.25
C SER A 569 -8.88 -1.87 -16.51
N ARG A 570 -8.41 -0.78 -17.15
CA ARG A 570 -7.58 0.24 -16.50
C ARG A 570 -8.24 0.81 -15.23
N ASP A 571 -9.52 1.14 -15.29
CA ASP A 571 -10.22 1.86 -14.23
C ASP A 571 -10.47 0.93 -13.03
N VAL A 572 -10.96 -0.28 -13.31
CA VAL A 572 -11.20 -1.36 -12.35
C VAL A 572 -9.91 -1.74 -11.60
N LEU A 573 -8.83 -1.96 -12.34
CA LEU A 573 -7.58 -2.47 -11.79
C LEU A 573 -6.74 -1.35 -11.13
N LEU A 574 -7.00 -0.08 -11.48
CA LEU A 574 -6.54 1.08 -10.68
C LEU A 574 -7.30 1.17 -9.36
N ALA A 575 -8.63 0.99 -9.36
CA ALA A 575 -9.50 1.08 -8.19
C ALA A 575 -9.25 -0.04 -7.17
N THR A 576 -9.20 -1.30 -7.64
CA THR A 576 -8.87 -2.50 -6.83
C THR A 576 -7.41 -2.56 -6.39
N GLY A 577 -6.56 -1.60 -6.76
CA GLY A 577 -5.15 -1.57 -6.33
C GLY A 577 -4.28 -2.71 -6.88
N LYS A 578 -4.80 -3.51 -7.82
CA LYS A 578 -4.05 -4.55 -8.56
C LYS A 578 -2.91 -3.94 -9.42
N LEU A 579 -2.82 -2.61 -9.48
CA LEU A 579 -1.69 -1.83 -9.98
C LEU A 579 -1.10 -0.86 -8.95
N PRO A 580 0.20 -0.49 -9.09
CA PRO A 580 0.71 0.88 -8.90
C PRO A 580 -0.14 1.98 -9.60
N LEU A 581 0.35 3.20 -9.81
CA LEU A 581 -0.45 4.22 -10.54
C LEU A 581 -0.25 4.16 -12.07
N ASP A 582 0.52 3.19 -12.55
CA ASP A 582 1.32 3.36 -13.75
C ASP A 582 0.98 2.43 -14.96
N VAL A 583 0.88 1.08 -14.83
CA VAL A 583 1.02 0.13 -16.00
C VAL A 583 0.21 -1.24 -15.97
N LEU A 584 -1.00 -1.40 -16.58
CA LEU A 584 -2.01 -2.54 -16.42
C LEU A 584 -2.49 -3.47 -17.60
N PRO A 585 -2.84 -4.77 -17.33
CA PRO A 585 -3.73 -5.65 -18.15
C PRO A 585 -4.74 -6.59 -17.38
N GLY A 586 -5.64 -7.33 -18.07
CA GLY A 586 -6.65 -8.30 -17.54
C GLY A 586 -7.20 -9.32 -18.59
N CYS A 587 -8.23 -10.16 -18.31
CA CYS A 587 -8.90 -11.17 -19.20
C CYS A 587 -10.19 -11.79 -18.53
N ASN A 588 -11.08 -12.71 -19.02
CA ASN A 588 -11.35 -13.50 -20.25
C ASN A 588 -12.75 -14.23 -20.19
N LYS A 589 -13.67 -14.12 -21.19
CA LYS A 589 -14.77 -15.11 -21.46
C LYS A 589 -15.50 -14.91 -22.83
N GLU A 590 -15.02 -15.47 -23.95
CA GLU A 590 -15.46 -14.99 -25.30
C GLU A 590 -15.78 -16.00 -26.46
N ARG A 591 -15.56 -17.32 -26.37
CA ARG A 591 -15.51 -18.22 -27.57
C ARG A 591 -16.73 -18.20 -28.51
N GLU A 592 -17.92 -18.60 -28.06
CA GLU A 592 -19.08 -18.74 -28.96
C GLU A 592 -19.62 -17.38 -29.44
N PHE A 593 -19.44 -16.34 -28.62
CA PHE A 593 -19.72 -14.95 -28.98
C PHE A 593 -18.91 -14.51 -30.21
N LEU A 594 -17.61 -14.82 -30.26
CA LEU A 594 -16.75 -14.50 -31.41
C LEU A 594 -17.20 -15.20 -32.70
N LYS A 595 -17.60 -16.48 -32.63
CA LYS A 595 -18.08 -17.26 -33.78
C LYS A 595 -19.42 -16.72 -34.32
N HIS A 596 -20.34 -16.35 -33.44
CA HIS A 596 -21.60 -15.72 -33.82
C HIS A 596 -21.41 -14.32 -34.43
N ARG A 597 -20.51 -13.51 -33.85
CA ARG A 597 -20.28 -12.11 -34.26
C ARG A 597 -19.39 -11.97 -35.50
N PHE A 598 -18.51 -12.94 -35.76
CA PHE A 598 -17.62 -12.98 -36.91
C PHE A 598 -17.71 -14.34 -37.62
N SER A 599 -18.71 -14.50 -38.51
CA SER A 599 -19.03 -15.74 -39.23
C SER A 599 -17.94 -16.31 -40.16
N GLN A 600 -16.78 -15.66 -40.20
CA GLN A 600 -15.57 -16.06 -40.93
C GLN A 600 -14.52 -16.72 -40.01
N LEU A 601 -14.78 -16.84 -38.71
CA LEU A 601 -13.94 -17.56 -37.76
C LEU A 601 -14.37 -19.03 -37.66
N GLU A 602 -13.45 -19.93 -37.99
CA GLU A 602 -13.60 -21.36 -37.79
C GLU A 602 -12.95 -21.78 -36.45
N ASP A 603 -13.26 -22.96 -35.93
CA ASP A 603 -12.68 -23.43 -34.65
C ASP A 603 -11.14 -23.59 -34.69
N ARG A 604 -10.54 -23.75 -35.88
CA ARG A 604 -9.08 -23.68 -36.05
C ARG A 604 -8.48 -22.29 -35.82
N ASN A 605 -9.27 -21.23 -35.84
CA ASN A 605 -8.81 -19.87 -35.58
C ASN A 605 -8.83 -19.47 -34.09
N ILE A 606 -9.35 -20.33 -33.20
CA ILE A 606 -9.59 -20.00 -31.80
C ILE A 606 -8.92 -21.03 -30.88
N ALA A 607 -7.94 -20.59 -30.10
CA ALA A 607 -7.24 -21.37 -29.08
C ALA A 607 -7.58 -20.87 -27.66
N ASP A 608 -7.27 -21.66 -26.64
CA ASP A 608 -7.40 -21.22 -25.24
C ASP A 608 -6.16 -20.43 -24.79
N VAL A 609 -6.39 -19.36 -24.03
CA VAL A 609 -5.38 -18.45 -23.47
C VAL A 609 -5.32 -18.52 -21.94
N GLN A 610 -6.05 -19.45 -21.30
CA GLN A 610 -5.95 -19.74 -19.87
C GLN A 610 -4.66 -20.49 -19.50
N ASP A 611 -4.08 -21.26 -20.43
CA ASP A 611 -2.79 -21.95 -20.29
C ASP A 611 -1.78 -21.52 -21.38
N LEU A 612 -0.90 -22.42 -21.82
CA LEU A 612 0.08 -22.22 -22.90
C LEU A 612 -0.30 -22.96 -24.20
N SER A 613 -1.44 -23.65 -24.25
CA SER A 613 -1.84 -24.54 -25.36
C SER A 613 -2.00 -23.82 -26.70
N PHE A 614 -2.28 -22.52 -26.68
CA PHE A 614 -2.30 -21.70 -27.90
C PHE A 614 -0.97 -21.69 -28.66
N GLU A 615 0.18 -21.89 -28.01
CA GLU A 615 1.48 -21.97 -28.70
C GLU A 615 1.52 -23.19 -29.62
N GLU A 616 1.15 -24.37 -29.11
CA GLU A 616 1.05 -25.57 -29.93
C GLU A 616 -0.01 -25.43 -31.02
N HIS A 617 -1.18 -24.86 -30.70
CA HIS A 617 -2.27 -24.67 -31.65
C HIS A 617 -1.86 -23.77 -32.82
N VAL A 618 -1.29 -22.60 -32.52
CA VAL A 618 -0.82 -21.64 -33.54
C VAL A 618 0.32 -22.24 -34.36
N LEU A 619 1.28 -22.93 -33.74
CA LEU A 619 2.36 -23.59 -34.48
C LEU A 619 1.84 -24.77 -35.34
N ARG A 620 0.82 -25.51 -34.91
CA ARG A 620 0.20 -26.59 -35.67
C ARG A 620 -0.51 -26.08 -36.91
N GLU A 621 -1.40 -25.10 -36.77
CA GLU A 621 -2.14 -24.50 -37.90
C GLU A 621 -1.23 -23.73 -38.86
N THR A 622 -0.19 -23.07 -38.36
CA THR A 622 0.82 -22.38 -39.20
C THR A 622 1.94 -23.29 -39.73
N LYS A 623 1.88 -24.61 -39.46
CA LYS A 623 2.90 -25.61 -39.87
C LYS A 623 4.32 -25.20 -39.47
N HIS A 624 4.46 -24.79 -38.21
CA HIS A 624 5.66 -24.24 -37.57
C HIS A 624 6.23 -22.94 -38.19
N ARG A 625 5.52 -22.28 -39.12
CA ARG A 625 5.95 -20.96 -39.63
C ARG A 625 5.75 -19.84 -38.60
N GLY A 626 4.72 -19.95 -37.76
CA GLY A 626 4.25 -18.86 -36.91
C GLY A 626 3.44 -17.81 -37.68
N VAL A 627 3.11 -16.72 -37.00
CA VAL A 627 2.28 -15.61 -37.49
C VAL A 627 3.09 -14.33 -37.73
N ASP A 628 2.71 -13.54 -38.73
CA ASP A 628 3.42 -12.31 -39.11
C ASP A 628 3.19 -11.14 -38.14
N VAL A 629 2.09 -11.16 -37.40
CA VAL A 629 1.76 -10.18 -36.35
C VAL A 629 1.14 -10.91 -35.15
N VAL A 630 1.56 -10.53 -33.94
CA VAL A 630 0.88 -10.87 -32.68
C VAL A 630 0.46 -9.57 -32.01
N LEU A 631 -0.81 -9.49 -31.59
CA LEU A 631 -1.30 -8.43 -30.71
C LEU A 631 -1.46 -9.03 -29.30
N ASN A 632 -0.56 -8.70 -28.38
CA ASN A 632 -0.51 -9.30 -27.05
C ASN A 632 -1.11 -8.39 -25.98
N SER A 633 -1.91 -8.98 -25.09
CA SER A 633 -2.28 -8.43 -23.78
C SER A 633 -2.04 -9.41 -22.62
N LEU A 634 -1.49 -10.59 -22.90
CA LEU A 634 -1.16 -11.63 -21.92
C LEU A 634 0.18 -11.31 -21.24
N PHE A 635 0.49 -12.02 -20.15
CA PHE A 635 1.67 -11.74 -19.33
C PHE A 635 2.39 -12.98 -18.81
N GLY A 636 3.63 -12.81 -18.37
CA GLY A 636 4.53 -13.86 -17.89
C GLY A 636 4.89 -14.87 -18.99
N GLU A 637 4.83 -16.16 -18.66
CA GLU A 637 5.14 -17.26 -19.58
C GLU A 637 4.27 -17.25 -20.85
N LYS A 638 3.06 -16.66 -20.78
CA LYS A 638 2.17 -16.46 -21.93
C LYS A 638 2.67 -15.39 -22.89
N LEU A 639 3.37 -14.36 -22.40
CA LEU A 639 4.03 -13.39 -23.27
C LEU A 639 5.18 -14.06 -24.01
N GLU A 640 6.00 -14.87 -23.33
CA GLU A 640 7.06 -15.63 -24.01
C GLU A 640 6.51 -16.62 -25.05
N ALA A 641 5.43 -17.36 -24.73
CA ALA A 641 4.75 -18.26 -25.67
C ALA A 641 4.25 -17.51 -26.91
N SER A 642 3.65 -16.34 -26.70
CA SER A 642 3.20 -15.45 -27.78
C SER A 642 4.37 -14.94 -28.64
N VAL A 643 5.56 -14.71 -28.06
CA VAL A 643 6.78 -14.34 -28.79
C VAL A 643 7.38 -15.55 -29.54
N ARG A 644 7.28 -16.77 -29.02
CA ARG A 644 7.69 -17.99 -29.72
C ARG A 644 6.85 -18.24 -30.99
N CYS A 645 5.56 -17.91 -30.96
CA CYS A 645 4.62 -17.97 -32.10
C CYS A 645 4.97 -17.05 -33.30
N LEU A 646 5.90 -16.10 -33.16
CA LEU A 646 6.19 -15.11 -34.20
C LEU A 646 6.93 -15.71 -35.41
N ALA A 647 6.55 -15.33 -36.63
CA ALA A 647 7.23 -15.71 -37.87
C ALA A 647 8.51 -14.89 -38.14
N THR A 648 9.28 -15.29 -39.15
CA THR A 648 10.41 -14.50 -39.68
C THR A 648 9.93 -13.17 -40.24
N ASN A 649 10.58 -12.07 -39.86
CA ASN A 649 10.17 -10.66 -40.07
C ASN A 649 8.86 -10.25 -39.37
N GLY A 650 8.35 -11.08 -38.44
CA GLY A 650 7.09 -10.79 -37.75
C GLY A 650 7.18 -9.62 -36.76
N ARG A 651 6.00 -9.12 -36.34
CA ARG A 651 5.86 -7.97 -35.45
C ARG A 651 5.06 -8.33 -34.20
N PHE A 652 5.69 -8.24 -33.03
CA PHE A 652 5.02 -8.36 -31.74
C PHE A 652 4.54 -6.98 -31.30
N LEU A 653 3.23 -6.83 -31.13
CA LEU A 653 2.55 -5.60 -30.73
C LEU A 653 2.01 -5.79 -29.31
N ASP A 654 2.75 -5.33 -28.31
CA ASP A 654 2.38 -5.49 -26.91
C ASP A 654 1.54 -4.31 -26.44
N VAL A 655 0.22 -4.51 -26.35
CA VAL A 655 -0.68 -3.64 -25.56
C VAL A 655 -0.75 -4.09 -24.10
N GLY A 656 -0.11 -5.23 -23.79
CA GLY A 656 0.24 -5.65 -22.45
C GLY A 656 1.14 -4.63 -21.74
N LYS A 657 1.18 -4.78 -20.43
CA LYS A 657 1.71 -3.76 -19.53
C LYS A 657 2.35 -4.36 -18.27
N PHE A 658 1.75 -5.40 -17.67
CA PHE A 658 2.24 -6.03 -16.42
C PHE A 658 3.72 -6.41 -16.44
N ASP A 659 4.21 -6.99 -17.54
CA ASP A 659 5.60 -7.41 -17.67
C ASP A 659 6.56 -6.24 -17.88
N VAL A 660 6.14 -5.22 -18.63
CA VAL A 660 6.85 -3.92 -18.71
C VAL A 660 6.91 -3.26 -17.32
N ALA A 661 5.84 -3.37 -16.52
CA ALA A 661 5.80 -2.88 -15.15
C ALA A 661 6.73 -3.66 -14.21
N LYS A 662 7.02 -4.94 -14.50
CA LYS A 662 7.92 -5.79 -13.72
C LYS A 662 9.36 -5.82 -14.23
N ASP A 663 9.64 -5.17 -15.36
CA ASP A 663 10.90 -5.29 -16.11
C ASP A 663 11.25 -6.77 -16.38
N PHE A 664 10.26 -7.50 -16.90
CA PHE A 664 10.35 -8.93 -17.18
C PHE A 664 11.44 -9.23 -18.22
N GLN A 665 12.28 -10.24 -17.96
CA GLN A 665 13.39 -10.60 -18.84
C GLN A 665 12.90 -11.24 -20.15
N LEU A 666 12.84 -10.46 -21.23
CA LEU A 666 12.53 -10.99 -22.55
C LEU A 666 13.78 -11.61 -23.22
N GLY A 667 13.72 -12.89 -23.58
CA GLY A 667 14.83 -13.61 -24.20
C GLY A 667 15.15 -13.10 -25.62
N MET A 668 16.30 -12.43 -25.81
CA MET A 668 16.73 -11.79 -27.07
C MET A 668 16.89 -12.73 -28.30
N SER A 669 16.62 -14.03 -28.17
CA SER A 669 16.78 -15.02 -29.24
C SER A 669 15.81 -14.83 -30.42
N PHE A 670 14.59 -14.31 -30.18
CA PHE A 670 13.60 -14.13 -31.24
C PHE A 670 14.00 -13.07 -32.29
N PHE A 671 14.86 -12.12 -31.93
CA PHE A 671 15.43 -11.15 -32.89
C PHE A 671 16.26 -11.83 -34.01
N ARG A 672 16.72 -13.08 -33.83
CA ARG A 672 17.32 -13.89 -34.91
C ARG A 672 16.33 -14.21 -36.04
N LYS A 673 15.02 -14.11 -35.80
CA LYS A 673 13.96 -14.19 -36.82
C LYS A 673 13.80 -12.87 -37.60
N SER A 674 14.67 -11.86 -37.43
CA SER A 674 14.48 -10.48 -37.91
C SER A 674 13.16 -9.85 -37.43
N ALA A 675 12.68 -10.31 -36.28
CA ALA A 675 11.45 -9.87 -35.65
C ALA A 675 11.55 -8.45 -35.08
N THR A 676 10.41 -7.76 -34.98
CA THR A 676 10.28 -6.47 -34.29
C THR A 676 9.38 -6.63 -33.05
N PHE A 677 9.74 -5.98 -31.94
CA PHE A 677 8.90 -5.87 -30.74
C PHE A 677 8.50 -4.40 -30.53
N CYS A 678 7.21 -4.13 -30.34
CA CYS A 678 6.66 -2.79 -30.17
C CYS A 678 5.73 -2.77 -28.94
N GLY A 679 6.16 -2.11 -27.86
CA GLY A 679 5.26 -1.74 -26.76
C GLY A 679 4.34 -0.59 -27.19
N ILE A 680 3.03 -0.75 -27.01
CA ILE A 680 2.01 0.20 -27.47
C ILE A 680 1.33 0.85 -26.26
N HIS A 681 1.45 2.18 -26.17
CA HIS A 681 0.90 2.96 -25.06
C HIS A 681 0.10 4.15 -25.61
N LEU A 682 -1.18 3.95 -25.93
CA LEU A 682 -2.09 4.99 -26.50
C LEU A 682 -2.21 6.27 -25.64
N GLU A 683 -1.76 6.22 -24.38
CA GLU A 683 -1.63 7.38 -23.49
C GLU A 683 -0.60 8.41 -24.00
N THR A 684 0.44 8.01 -24.75
CA THR A 684 1.45 8.94 -25.31
C THR A 684 0.84 9.92 -26.32
N LEU A 685 -0.18 9.49 -27.06
CA LEU A 685 -0.95 10.31 -28.02
C LEU A 685 -1.66 11.51 -27.36
N HIS A 686 -1.72 11.55 -26.02
CA HIS A 686 -2.30 12.64 -25.24
C HIS A 686 -1.25 13.65 -24.76
N GLY A 687 0.02 13.47 -25.12
CA GLY A 687 1.11 14.39 -24.84
C GLY A 687 1.01 15.73 -25.59
N LYS A 688 1.86 16.69 -25.19
CA LYS A 688 2.00 18.01 -25.84
C LYS A 688 3.04 18.03 -26.97
N ASP A 689 3.54 16.87 -27.37
CA ASP A 689 4.53 16.72 -28.44
C ASP A 689 3.84 16.89 -29.82
N PRO A 690 4.38 17.72 -30.74
CA PRO A 690 3.86 17.81 -32.11
C PRO A 690 3.75 16.46 -32.82
N ALA A 691 4.69 15.53 -32.62
CA ALA A 691 4.65 14.20 -33.22
C ALA A 691 3.45 13.38 -32.69
N ALA A 692 3.18 13.43 -31.38
CA ALA A 692 2.01 12.80 -30.78
C ALA A 692 0.69 13.39 -31.32
N ALA A 693 0.67 14.67 -31.68
CA ALA A 693 -0.49 15.30 -32.31
C ALA A 693 -0.71 14.83 -33.77
N ASP A 694 0.34 14.56 -34.54
CA ASP A 694 0.24 13.97 -35.87
C ASP A 694 -0.15 12.49 -35.83
N GLU A 695 0.41 11.70 -34.90
CA GLU A 695 -0.03 10.32 -34.68
C GLU A 695 -1.50 10.26 -34.23
N LYS A 696 -1.92 11.16 -33.32
CA LYS A 696 -3.32 11.27 -32.88
C LYS A 696 -4.26 11.63 -34.03
N ARG A 697 -3.86 12.56 -34.92
CA ARG A 697 -4.61 12.84 -36.17
C ARG A 697 -4.77 11.56 -36.99
N ARG A 698 -3.67 10.88 -37.30
CA ARG A 698 -3.68 9.66 -38.12
C ARG A 698 -4.52 8.53 -37.51
N VAL A 699 -4.50 8.35 -36.18
CA VAL A 699 -5.34 7.36 -35.49
C VAL A 699 -6.83 7.73 -35.55
N ARG A 700 -7.18 9.02 -35.38
CA ARG A 700 -8.56 9.51 -35.59
C ARG A 700 -9.00 9.22 -37.02
N ASP A 701 -8.19 9.56 -38.01
CA ASP A 701 -8.56 9.47 -39.44
C ASP A 701 -8.81 8.00 -39.84
N LEU A 702 -8.01 7.07 -39.33
CA LEU A 702 -8.22 5.62 -39.50
C LEU A 702 -9.50 5.10 -38.79
N VAL A 703 -9.88 5.69 -37.65
CA VAL A 703 -11.13 5.35 -36.97
C VAL A 703 -12.34 5.91 -37.73
N GLU A 704 -12.22 7.11 -38.30
CA GLU A 704 -13.27 7.74 -39.12
C GLU A 704 -13.50 6.97 -40.43
N GLU A 705 -12.44 6.64 -41.16
CA GLU A 705 -12.48 5.72 -42.32
C GLU A 705 -13.04 4.34 -41.92
N GLY A 706 -12.63 3.84 -40.74
CA GLY A 706 -13.14 2.60 -40.17
C GLY A 706 -14.65 2.62 -39.90
N ILE A 707 -15.20 3.73 -39.42
CA ILE A 707 -16.64 3.91 -39.19
C ILE A 707 -17.39 4.02 -40.54
N VAL A 708 -16.89 4.84 -41.48
CA VAL A 708 -17.52 5.05 -42.79
C VAL A 708 -17.54 3.76 -43.64
N SER A 709 -16.48 2.95 -43.56
CA SER A 709 -16.41 1.64 -44.21
C SER A 709 -17.23 0.53 -43.50
N GLY A 710 -17.78 0.81 -42.32
CA GLY A 710 -18.45 -0.20 -41.50
C GLY A 710 -17.52 -1.29 -40.95
N THR A 711 -16.21 -1.02 -40.91
CA THR A 711 -15.18 -1.87 -40.29
C THR A 711 -15.21 -1.74 -38.77
N VAL A 712 -15.32 -0.51 -38.27
CA VAL A 712 -15.54 -0.19 -36.85
C VAL A 712 -17.05 -0.26 -36.58
N ARG A 713 -17.44 -1.08 -35.61
CA ARG A 713 -18.85 -1.27 -35.21
C ARG A 713 -18.97 -1.21 -33.68
N PRO A 714 -20.07 -0.68 -33.13
CA PRO A 714 -20.32 -0.73 -31.69
C PRO A 714 -20.23 -2.16 -31.15
N LEU A 715 -19.53 -2.35 -30.04
CA LEU A 715 -19.56 -3.62 -29.29
C LEU A 715 -20.94 -3.79 -28.63
N ASP A 716 -21.29 -5.03 -28.33
CA ASP A 716 -22.45 -5.31 -27.49
C ASP A 716 -22.20 -4.79 -26.07
N THR A 717 -23.24 -4.31 -25.38
CA THR A 717 -23.07 -3.52 -24.15
C THR A 717 -23.86 -4.07 -22.98
N VAL A 718 -23.22 -4.11 -21.80
CA VAL A 718 -23.88 -4.34 -20.51
C VAL A 718 -24.00 -2.99 -19.83
N ARG A 719 -25.25 -2.55 -19.61
CA ARG A 719 -25.58 -1.24 -19.02
C ARG A 719 -25.85 -1.40 -17.53
N PHE A 720 -25.22 -0.54 -16.75
CA PHE A 720 -25.48 -0.30 -15.34
C PHE A 720 -25.84 1.18 -15.17
N ARG A 721 -26.74 1.51 -14.25
CA ARG A 721 -27.07 2.90 -13.91
C ARG A 721 -25.92 3.56 -13.14
N ARG A 722 -25.89 4.90 -13.10
CA ARG A 722 -24.90 5.67 -12.30
C ARG A 722 -24.91 5.32 -10.80
N GLU A 723 -26.04 4.83 -10.28
CA GLU A 723 -26.18 4.31 -8.91
C GLU A 723 -25.49 2.95 -8.74
N GLU A 724 -25.55 2.09 -9.76
CA GLU A 724 -25.02 0.70 -9.80
C GLU A 724 -23.51 0.67 -10.15
N ALA A 725 -22.78 1.68 -9.68
CA ALA A 725 -21.40 1.94 -10.10
C ALA A 725 -20.40 0.95 -9.51
N GLU A 726 -20.66 0.44 -8.30
CA GLU A 726 -19.82 -0.57 -7.66
C GLU A 726 -20.00 -1.94 -8.34
N GLU A 727 -21.25 -2.29 -8.63
CA GLU A 727 -21.67 -3.49 -9.35
C GLU A 727 -21.04 -3.55 -10.74
N ALA A 728 -21.04 -2.45 -11.48
CA ALA A 728 -20.37 -2.36 -12.78
C ALA A 728 -18.85 -2.63 -12.69
N PHE A 729 -18.19 -2.11 -11.65
CA PHE A 729 -16.76 -2.34 -11.41
C PHE A 729 -16.48 -3.78 -10.97
N ARG A 730 -17.31 -4.38 -10.10
CA ARG A 730 -17.21 -5.78 -9.66
C ARG A 730 -17.48 -6.76 -10.80
N PHE A 731 -18.52 -6.51 -11.60
CA PHE A 731 -18.85 -7.29 -12.80
C PHE A 731 -17.71 -7.23 -13.82
N MET A 732 -17.06 -6.07 -14.00
CA MET A 732 -15.88 -5.98 -14.86
C MET A 732 -14.63 -6.66 -14.27
N ASP A 733 -14.43 -6.63 -12.94
CA ASP A 733 -13.30 -7.33 -12.28
C ASP A 733 -13.44 -8.86 -12.31
N SER A 734 -14.67 -9.38 -12.44
CA SER A 734 -14.95 -10.82 -12.60
C SER A 734 -14.44 -11.41 -13.92
N GLY A 735 -14.25 -10.56 -14.95
CA GLY A 735 -13.90 -10.98 -16.30
C GLY A 735 -15.03 -11.67 -17.09
N GLU A 736 -16.24 -11.82 -16.52
CA GLU A 736 -17.35 -12.55 -17.14
C GLU A 736 -18.13 -11.75 -18.21
N HIS A 737 -17.75 -10.50 -18.46
CA HIS A 737 -18.44 -9.62 -19.41
C HIS A 737 -18.08 -9.93 -20.87
N THR A 738 -19.09 -10.13 -21.71
CA THR A 738 -18.93 -10.09 -23.18
C THR A 738 -19.15 -8.67 -23.68
N GLY A 739 -18.23 -8.14 -24.50
CA GLY A 739 -18.33 -6.77 -24.99
C GLY A 739 -18.04 -5.73 -23.91
N LYS A 740 -18.84 -4.65 -23.83
CA LYS A 740 -18.48 -3.44 -23.09
C LYS A 740 -19.41 -3.11 -21.92
N VAL A 741 -18.83 -3.00 -20.72
CA VAL A 741 -19.51 -2.47 -19.53
C VAL A 741 -19.61 -0.94 -19.63
N ILE A 742 -20.81 -0.39 -19.42
CA ILE A 742 -21.13 1.03 -19.55
C ILE A 742 -21.96 1.50 -18.35
N LEU A 743 -21.56 2.60 -17.74
CA LEU A 743 -22.37 3.36 -16.80
C LEU A 743 -23.27 4.35 -17.56
N GLU A 744 -24.57 4.22 -17.38
CA GLU A 744 -25.59 5.16 -17.84
C GLU A 744 -25.73 6.31 -16.83
N VAL A 745 -25.18 7.47 -17.20
CA VAL A 745 -25.19 8.70 -16.40
C VAL A 745 -26.53 9.41 -16.51
N ARG A 746 -27.16 9.33 -17.69
CA ARG A 746 -28.52 9.81 -17.99
C ARG A 746 -29.09 9.01 -19.16
N GLU A 747 -30.41 8.92 -19.23
CA GLU A 747 -31.13 8.35 -20.37
C GLU A 747 -30.92 9.20 -21.65
N GLU A 748 -30.81 8.57 -22.82
CA GLU A 748 -30.70 9.25 -24.14
C GLU A 748 -32.09 9.74 -24.57
N GLU A 749 -32.24 11.01 -24.95
CA GLU A 749 -33.52 11.54 -25.43
C GLU A 749 -34.02 10.78 -26.67
N THR A 750 -35.31 10.45 -26.67
CA THR A 750 -36.00 9.75 -27.78
C THR A 750 -35.90 10.47 -29.13
N THR A 751 -35.57 11.76 -29.12
CA THR A 751 -35.25 12.56 -30.30
C THR A 751 -33.83 13.10 -30.14
N ARG A 752 -32.91 12.75 -31.04
CA ARG A 752 -31.50 13.16 -30.95
C ARG A 752 -31.33 14.67 -31.09
N THR A 753 -31.12 15.35 -29.97
CA THR A 753 -30.77 16.77 -29.90
C THR A 753 -29.26 16.97 -29.75
N THR A 754 -28.76 18.15 -30.09
CA THR A 754 -27.33 18.53 -29.92
C THR A 754 -26.99 19.02 -28.50
N ALA A 755 -27.99 19.13 -27.63
CA ALA A 755 -27.86 19.49 -26.23
C ALA A 755 -28.96 18.78 -25.42
N PRO A 756 -28.71 18.43 -24.14
CA PRO A 756 -29.69 17.77 -23.30
C PRO A 756 -30.90 18.67 -22.99
N ALA A 757 -32.07 18.08 -22.82
CA ALA A 757 -33.31 18.81 -22.53
C ALA A 757 -33.36 19.39 -21.10
N SER A 758 -32.61 18.81 -20.16
CA SER A 758 -32.59 19.23 -18.75
C SER A 758 -31.23 18.97 -18.07
N PHE A 759 -30.94 19.75 -17.03
CA PHE A 759 -29.81 19.50 -16.14
C PHE A 759 -30.06 18.24 -15.29
N LEU A 760 -29.01 17.44 -15.07
CA LEU A 760 -29.04 16.27 -14.20
C LEU A 760 -28.42 16.65 -12.84
N ALA A 761 -29.22 16.60 -11.78
CA ALA A 761 -28.69 16.68 -10.42
C ALA A 761 -28.16 15.30 -9.98
N VAL A 762 -26.91 15.28 -9.52
CA VAL A 762 -26.23 14.10 -8.96
C VAL A 762 -26.02 14.33 -7.48
N GLU A 763 -26.44 13.38 -6.64
CA GLU A 763 -26.04 13.38 -5.22
C GLU A 763 -24.57 12.96 -5.14
N ALA A 764 -23.71 13.85 -4.63
CA ALA A 764 -22.27 13.63 -4.58
C ALA A 764 -21.70 14.07 -3.24
N ALA A 765 -20.63 13.40 -2.81
CA ALA A 765 -19.83 13.83 -1.67
C ALA A 765 -19.16 15.18 -1.98
N ALA A 766 -19.51 16.20 -1.18
CA ALA A 766 -19.07 17.57 -1.34
C ALA A 766 -17.55 17.69 -1.22
N ARG A 767 -16.94 18.55 -2.05
CA ARG A 767 -15.47 18.62 -2.13
C ARG A 767 -15.06 20.05 -2.46
N THR A 768 -14.52 20.76 -1.46
CA THR A 768 -14.05 22.14 -1.62
C THR A 768 -13.02 22.25 -2.75
N TRP A 769 -13.35 23.04 -3.77
CA TRP A 769 -12.47 23.49 -4.85
C TRP A 769 -12.42 25.01 -4.82
N PHE A 770 -11.33 25.60 -5.33
CA PHE A 770 -11.12 27.04 -5.34
C PHE A 770 -11.18 27.57 -6.78
N TYR A 771 -11.86 28.70 -6.95
CA TYR A 771 -11.98 29.38 -8.23
C TYR A 771 -10.60 29.88 -8.70
N GLU A 772 -10.26 29.65 -9.97
CA GLU A 772 -8.92 29.98 -10.50
C GLU A 772 -8.68 31.49 -10.69
N ASP A 773 -9.76 32.26 -10.83
CA ASP A 773 -9.79 33.71 -11.03
C ASP A 773 -9.95 34.52 -9.73
N LYS A 774 -10.49 33.91 -8.66
CA LYS A 774 -10.58 34.54 -7.33
C LYS A 774 -9.25 34.53 -6.57
N SER A 775 -9.10 35.48 -5.65
CA SER A 775 -7.96 35.63 -4.75
C SER A 775 -8.25 35.18 -3.32
N TYR A 776 -7.25 34.57 -2.68
CA TYR A 776 -7.38 33.95 -1.36
C TYR A 776 -6.31 34.44 -0.37
N VAL A 777 -6.73 34.81 0.83
CA VAL A 777 -5.91 35.44 1.88
C VAL A 777 -5.66 34.47 3.03
N ILE A 778 -4.40 34.28 3.41
CA ILE A 778 -4.03 33.48 4.59
C ILE A 778 -3.21 34.33 5.57
N ILE A 779 -3.83 34.70 6.69
CA ILE A 779 -3.16 35.42 7.79
C ILE A 779 -2.30 34.43 8.56
N GLY A 780 -1.01 34.70 8.71
CA GLY A 780 -0.06 33.71 9.25
C GLY A 780 0.34 32.64 8.24
N GLY A 781 0.10 32.83 6.94
CA GLY A 781 0.30 31.83 5.87
C GLY A 781 1.73 31.30 5.66
N LEU A 782 2.75 31.87 6.33
CA LEU A 782 4.11 31.32 6.36
C LEU A 782 4.43 30.52 7.65
N GLY A 783 3.50 30.43 8.58
CA GLY A 783 3.58 29.54 9.74
C GLY A 783 3.38 28.07 9.36
N GLY A 784 3.69 27.14 10.27
CA GLY A 784 3.69 25.70 10.02
C GLY A 784 2.44 25.19 9.30
N PHE A 785 1.26 25.41 9.89
CA PHE A 785 -0.03 25.03 9.29
C PHE A 785 -0.42 25.90 8.09
N GLY A 786 -0.05 27.18 8.07
CA GLY A 786 -0.39 28.10 6.98
C GLY A 786 0.20 27.69 5.63
N LEU A 787 1.40 27.11 5.64
CA LEU A 787 2.02 26.53 4.45
C LEU A 787 1.28 25.26 3.98
N GLU A 788 0.77 24.46 4.92
CA GLU A 788 0.05 23.22 4.60
C GLU A 788 -1.34 23.49 4.04
N LEU A 789 -2.05 24.48 4.61
CA LEU A 789 -3.30 25.01 4.07
C LEU A 789 -3.07 25.57 2.66
N ALA A 790 -2.06 26.43 2.45
CA ALA A 790 -1.72 26.96 1.13
C ALA A 790 -1.41 25.84 0.11
N ASN A 791 -0.67 24.81 0.52
CA ASN A 791 -0.35 23.66 -0.34
C ASN A 791 -1.61 22.86 -0.73
N TRP A 792 -2.49 22.59 0.23
CA TRP A 792 -3.78 21.96 -0.02
C TRP A 792 -4.67 22.81 -0.95
N MET A 793 -4.74 24.13 -0.73
CA MET A 793 -5.52 25.04 -1.57
C MET A 793 -5.03 25.05 -3.03
N VAL A 794 -3.72 25.09 -3.28
CA VAL A 794 -3.16 25.02 -4.64
C VAL A 794 -3.48 23.68 -5.32
N GLY A 795 -3.43 22.58 -4.56
CA GLY A 795 -3.88 21.25 -5.01
C GLY A 795 -5.39 21.15 -5.25
N ARG A 796 -6.18 22.05 -4.66
CA ARG A 796 -7.64 22.21 -4.85
C ARG A 796 -8.00 23.34 -5.82
N GLY A 797 -7.07 23.75 -6.70
CA GLY A 797 -7.34 24.69 -7.79
C GLY A 797 -6.88 26.13 -7.56
N CYS A 798 -6.58 26.54 -6.34
CA CYS A 798 -6.28 27.95 -6.03
C CYS A 798 -5.05 28.46 -6.81
N ARG A 799 -5.23 29.48 -7.65
CA ARG A 799 -4.14 30.12 -8.43
C ARG A 799 -3.68 31.47 -7.87
N SER A 800 -4.39 32.09 -6.93
CA SER A 800 -4.08 33.45 -6.46
C SER A 800 -4.06 33.52 -4.94
N LEU A 801 -2.85 33.59 -4.35
CA LEU A 801 -2.64 33.59 -2.89
C LEU A 801 -1.99 34.88 -2.38
N LEU A 802 -2.46 35.37 -1.24
CA LEU A 802 -1.82 36.42 -0.44
C LEU A 802 -1.55 35.90 0.99
N LEU A 803 -0.27 35.73 1.33
CA LEU A 803 0.16 35.21 2.63
C LEU A 803 0.65 36.38 3.51
N SER A 804 -0.05 36.68 4.61
CA SER A 804 0.45 37.66 5.57
C SER A 804 1.45 37.03 6.55
N SER A 805 2.59 37.68 6.71
CA SER A 805 3.62 37.35 7.71
C SER A 805 4.34 38.62 8.16
N ARG A 806 4.29 38.90 9.47
CA ARG A 806 5.06 39.99 10.13
C ARG A 806 6.55 39.96 9.73
N SER A 807 7.10 38.76 9.54
CA SER A 807 8.51 38.53 9.24
C SER A 807 8.85 38.55 7.74
N GLY A 808 7.90 38.27 6.86
CA GLY A 808 8.19 37.76 5.51
C GLY A 808 8.74 36.32 5.54
N VAL A 809 9.45 35.95 4.47
CA VAL A 809 10.12 34.64 4.31
C VAL A 809 11.44 34.61 5.11
N ARG A 810 11.75 33.48 5.76
CA ARG A 810 12.97 33.26 6.55
C ARG A 810 13.62 31.89 6.33
N THR A 811 12.85 30.81 6.32
CA THR A 811 13.36 29.42 6.26
C THR A 811 13.51 28.91 4.83
N GLY A 812 14.35 27.90 4.59
CA GLY A 812 14.46 27.21 3.29
C GLY A 812 13.15 26.54 2.88
N TYR A 813 12.43 25.92 3.82
CA TYR A 813 11.17 25.24 3.56
C TYR A 813 10.10 26.21 3.02
N GLN A 814 10.02 27.43 3.56
CA GLN A 814 9.14 28.47 3.02
C GLN A 814 9.50 28.81 1.56
N LYS A 815 10.78 28.89 1.20
CA LYS A 815 11.24 29.10 -0.19
C LYS A 815 10.90 27.90 -1.08
N LEU A 816 11.10 26.68 -0.61
CA LEU A 816 10.76 25.44 -1.30
C LEU A 816 9.26 25.38 -1.66
N GLN A 817 8.36 25.65 -0.70
CA GLN A 817 6.93 25.62 -0.97
C GLN A 817 6.51 26.75 -1.94
N LEU A 818 7.00 27.99 -1.75
CA LEU A 818 6.75 29.10 -2.68
C LEU A 818 7.19 28.77 -4.12
N ARG A 819 8.40 28.21 -4.28
CA ARG A 819 8.93 27.73 -5.57
C ARG A 819 8.01 26.70 -6.22
N ARG A 820 7.56 25.70 -5.46
CA ARG A 820 6.67 24.63 -5.96
C ARG A 820 5.29 25.17 -6.36
N TRP A 821 4.72 26.10 -5.60
CA TRP A 821 3.44 26.71 -5.95
C TRP A 821 3.54 27.59 -7.20
N HIS A 822 4.64 28.33 -7.39
CA HIS A 822 4.91 29.04 -8.64
C HIS A 822 5.11 28.09 -9.82
N ALA A 823 5.80 26.97 -9.64
CA ALA A 823 5.92 25.92 -10.67
C ALA A 823 4.58 25.24 -11.00
N ALA A 824 3.65 25.18 -10.03
CA ALA A 824 2.26 24.76 -10.23
C ALA A 824 1.33 25.89 -10.74
N GLY A 825 1.89 27.01 -11.21
CA GLY A 825 1.15 28.13 -11.82
C GLY A 825 0.52 29.12 -10.84
N ALA A 826 0.69 28.96 -9.52
CA ALA A 826 0.07 29.85 -8.54
C ALA A 826 0.84 31.17 -8.35
N LYS A 827 0.11 32.27 -8.41
CA LYS A 827 0.56 33.66 -8.26
C LYS A 827 0.61 34.06 -6.78
N VAL A 828 1.51 33.45 -6.00
CA VAL A 828 1.65 33.74 -4.55
C VAL A 828 2.32 35.11 -4.31
N ARG A 829 1.84 35.87 -3.32
CA ARG A 829 2.50 37.11 -2.81
C ARG A 829 2.58 37.03 -1.29
N VAL A 830 3.69 37.45 -0.72
CA VAL A 830 3.85 37.60 0.74
C VAL A 830 3.69 39.08 1.10
N THR A 831 2.87 39.38 2.10
CA THR A 831 2.68 40.74 2.61
C THR A 831 3.09 40.85 4.07
N ARG A 832 3.63 42.00 4.47
CA ARG A 832 3.97 42.34 5.86
C ARG A 832 2.88 43.16 6.57
N ALA A 833 1.78 43.45 5.87
CA ALA A 833 0.61 44.10 6.47
C ALA A 833 0.01 43.22 7.59
N ASN A 834 -0.42 43.86 8.68
CA ASN A 834 -0.90 43.21 9.90
C ASN A 834 -2.42 43.39 10.03
N ALA A 835 -3.18 42.29 10.09
CA ALA A 835 -4.64 42.33 10.23
C ALA A 835 -5.11 42.95 11.57
N SER A 836 -4.29 42.99 12.61
CA SER A 836 -4.69 43.54 13.91
C SER A 836 -4.89 45.06 13.95
N THR A 837 -4.75 45.76 12.82
CA THR A 837 -5.11 47.18 12.70
C THR A 837 -5.99 47.37 11.47
N ALA A 838 -7.00 48.23 11.56
CA ALA A 838 -7.96 48.45 10.46
C ALA A 838 -7.26 48.85 9.14
N CYS A 839 -6.22 49.69 9.20
CA CYS A 839 -5.41 50.06 8.03
C CYS A 839 -4.63 48.86 7.44
N GLY A 840 -4.07 47.99 8.30
CA GLY A 840 -3.37 46.79 7.85
C GLY A 840 -4.31 45.73 7.27
N ALA A 841 -5.47 45.50 7.88
CA ALA A 841 -6.53 44.64 7.34
C ALA A 841 -7.07 45.16 6.00
N ARG A 842 -7.33 46.47 5.89
CA ARG A 842 -7.73 47.12 4.63
C ARG A 842 -6.70 46.89 3.53
N LYS A 843 -5.42 47.16 3.81
CA LYS A 843 -4.32 46.90 2.87
C LYS A 843 -4.20 45.44 2.43
N ILE A 844 -4.49 44.48 3.30
CA ILE A 844 -4.50 43.05 2.93
C ILE A 844 -5.62 42.77 1.91
N ILE A 845 -6.83 43.29 2.14
CA ILE A 845 -7.97 43.11 1.24
C ILE A 845 -7.74 43.82 -0.10
N ASP A 846 -7.18 45.04 -0.09
CA ASP A 846 -6.80 45.75 -1.32
C ASP A 846 -5.71 44.98 -2.11
N GLU A 847 -4.64 44.52 -1.44
CA GLU A 847 -3.58 43.74 -2.10
C GLU A 847 -4.09 42.40 -2.66
N ALA A 848 -5.13 41.79 -2.06
CA ALA A 848 -5.77 40.59 -2.59
C ALA A 848 -6.61 40.93 -3.84
N SER A 849 -7.49 41.94 -3.72
CA SER A 849 -8.42 42.38 -4.78
C SER A 849 -7.71 42.75 -6.09
N THR A 850 -6.47 43.26 -6.04
CA THR A 850 -5.64 43.51 -7.25
C THR A 850 -5.33 42.25 -8.08
N LYS A 851 -5.64 41.05 -7.58
CA LYS A 851 -5.42 39.77 -8.26
C LYS A 851 -6.70 39.02 -8.64
N GLY A 852 -7.87 39.63 -8.52
CA GLY A 852 -9.18 38.99 -8.66
C GLY A 852 -10.01 39.08 -7.37
N ALA A 853 -11.33 38.88 -7.49
CA ALA A 853 -12.27 39.02 -6.38
C ALA A 853 -11.89 38.14 -5.17
N VAL A 854 -12.03 38.65 -3.95
CA VAL A 854 -11.56 37.95 -2.74
C VAL A 854 -12.52 36.82 -2.39
N GLY A 855 -12.23 35.61 -2.84
CA GLY A 855 -13.03 34.40 -2.63
C GLY A 855 -12.84 33.75 -1.26
N GLY A 856 -11.77 34.07 -0.52
CA GLY A 856 -11.65 33.54 0.85
C GLY A 856 -10.61 34.19 1.74
N ILE A 857 -10.92 34.24 3.03
CA ILE A 857 -10.07 34.77 4.10
C ILE A 857 -9.91 33.70 5.19
N PHE A 858 -8.67 33.32 5.46
CA PHE A 858 -8.29 32.27 6.42
C PHE A 858 -7.39 32.88 7.51
N ASN A 859 -7.89 32.97 8.75
CA ASN A 859 -7.14 33.52 9.88
C ASN A 859 -6.45 32.43 10.72
N LEU A 860 -5.16 32.22 10.44
CA LEU A 860 -4.22 31.43 11.27
C LEU A 860 -3.30 32.35 12.10
N GLY A 861 -3.73 33.59 12.36
CA GLY A 861 -3.01 34.53 13.21
C GLY A 861 -2.85 33.99 14.63
N LEU A 862 -1.59 33.83 15.06
CA LEU A 862 -1.26 33.31 16.39
C LEU A 862 -0.09 34.07 17.03
N VAL A 863 -0.29 34.43 18.29
CA VAL A 863 0.73 34.67 19.31
C VAL A 863 0.31 33.84 20.52
N LEU A 864 1.27 33.21 21.17
CA LEU A 864 1.09 32.50 22.44
C LEU A 864 1.92 33.23 23.51
N CYS A 865 1.34 33.36 24.69
CA CYS A 865 1.92 34.02 25.86
C CYS A 865 1.56 33.18 27.10
N ASP A 866 1.92 31.91 27.05
CA ASP A 866 1.43 30.89 27.98
C ASP A 866 2.11 31.03 29.35
N ALA A 867 1.29 31.24 30.38
CA ALA A 867 1.71 31.37 31.78
C ALA A 867 0.48 31.17 32.69
N LEU A 868 0.70 30.64 33.90
CA LEU A 868 -0.35 30.55 34.93
C LEU A 868 -0.97 31.92 35.21
N LEU A 869 -2.23 31.97 35.65
CA LEU A 869 -2.98 33.22 35.78
C LEU A 869 -2.31 34.23 36.74
N GLU A 870 -1.64 33.75 37.79
CA GLU A 870 -0.82 34.53 38.73
C GLU A 870 0.44 35.16 38.10
N SER A 871 0.87 34.64 36.94
CA SER A 871 2.05 35.07 36.17
C SER A 871 1.66 35.72 34.83
N GLN A 872 0.37 35.94 34.57
CA GLN A 872 -0.10 36.69 33.40
C GLN A 872 0.03 38.20 33.61
N SER A 873 0.34 38.93 32.54
CA SER A 873 0.29 40.39 32.52
C SER A 873 -0.84 40.87 31.58
N PRO A 874 -1.40 42.07 31.82
CA PRO A 874 -2.40 42.65 30.92
C PRO A 874 -1.90 42.78 29.48
N GLU A 875 -0.63 43.12 29.28
CA GLU A 875 0.01 43.28 27.97
C GLU A 875 0.19 41.95 27.25
N ALA A 876 0.49 40.87 27.98
CA ALA A 876 0.57 39.52 27.45
C ALA A 876 -0.81 39.02 26.98
N PHE A 877 -1.84 39.24 27.81
CA PHE A 877 -3.23 38.92 27.48
C PHE A 877 -3.72 39.73 26.25
N GLU A 878 -3.44 41.04 26.22
CA GLU A 878 -3.80 41.91 25.09
C GLU A 878 -3.07 41.51 23.81
N ALA A 879 -1.78 41.14 23.88
CA ALA A 879 -0.99 40.72 22.72
C ALA A 879 -1.56 39.47 22.03
N VAL A 880 -2.12 38.53 22.79
CA VAL A 880 -2.84 37.35 22.25
C VAL A 880 -4.17 37.77 21.62
N CYS A 881 -4.97 38.56 22.36
CA CYS A 881 -6.27 39.05 21.90
C CYS A 881 -6.17 39.87 20.61
N ARG A 882 -5.19 40.78 20.53
CA ARG A 882 -4.98 41.69 19.39
C ARG A 882 -4.75 40.93 18.08
N VAL A 883 -4.09 39.78 18.11
CA VAL A 883 -3.83 38.99 16.89
C VAL A 883 -5.05 38.21 16.40
N LYS A 884 -5.83 37.60 17.31
CA LYS A 884 -7.05 36.84 16.92
C LYS A 884 -8.31 37.69 16.86
N VAL A 885 -8.65 38.41 17.93
CA VAL A 885 -9.92 39.13 18.08
C VAL A 885 -9.96 40.38 17.20
N ASP A 886 -9.06 41.35 17.39
CA ASP A 886 -9.02 42.54 16.54
C ASP A 886 -8.72 42.18 15.08
N GLY A 887 -7.83 41.21 14.86
CA GLY A 887 -7.52 40.68 13.52
C GLY A 887 -8.75 40.15 12.79
N THR A 888 -9.58 39.35 13.46
CA THR A 888 -10.82 38.81 12.86
C THR A 888 -11.89 39.88 12.74
N ARG A 889 -12.06 40.76 13.74
CA ARG A 889 -13.04 41.85 13.72
C ARG A 889 -12.82 42.80 12.53
N HIS A 890 -11.59 43.28 12.32
CA HIS A 890 -11.31 44.17 11.18
C HIS A 890 -11.52 43.47 9.83
N LEU A 891 -11.18 42.18 9.71
CA LEU A 891 -11.43 41.40 8.49
C LEU A 891 -12.92 41.15 8.26
N ASP A 892 -13.72 40.92 9.30
CA ASP A 892 -15.17 40.83 9.20
C ASP A 892 -15.79 42.16 8.74
N GLU A 893 -15.54 43.25 9.48
CA GLU A 893 -16.06 44.60 9.20
C GLU A 893 -15.73 45.12 7.79
N LEU A 894 -14.59 44.71 7.23
CA LEU A 894 -14.13 45.10 5.89
C LEU A 894 -14.60 44.13 4.80
N SER A 895 -14.60 42.81 5.04
CA SER A 895 -15.08 41.83 4.06
C SER A 895 -16.55 42.06 3.70
N ARG A 896 -17.40 42.35 4.69
CA ARG A 896 -18.81 42.76 4.54
C ARG A 896 -19.03 43.96 3.59
N LYS A 897 -18.00 44.77 3.35
CA LYS A 897 -18.07 46.02 2.57
C LYS A 897 -17.29 45.97 1.24
N LEU A 898 -16.34 45.04 1.12
CA LEU A 898 -15.33 45.03 0.04
C LEU A 898 -15.21 43.68 -0.67
N CYS A 899 -15.76 42.59 -0.11
CA CYS A 899 -15.64 41.23 -0.65
C CYS A 899 -17.03 40.61 -0.91
N PRO A 900 -17.82 41.13 -1.89
CA PRO A 900 -19.17 40.63 -2.15
C PRO A 900 -19.20 39.18 -2.68
N GLU A 901 -18.11 38.71 -3.28
CA GLU A 901 -17.95 37.35 -3.83
C GLU A 901 -17.16 36.41 -2.90
N LEU A 902 -17.11 36.70 -1.60
CA LEU A 902 -16.41 35.87 -0.63
C LEU A 902 -17.12 34.53 -0.45
N ASP A 903 -16.48 33.42 -0.81
CA ASP A 903 -17.00 32.06 -0.61
C ASP A 903 -16.71 31.54 0.81
N HIS A 904 -15.60 31.99 1.42
CA HIS A 904 -15.07 31.43 2.68
C HIS A 904 -14.56 32.49 3.66
N PHE A 905 -15.05 32.43 4.91
CA PHE A 905 -14.43 33.13 6.04
C PHE A 905 -14.10 32.10 7.12
N VAL A 906 -12.82 31.84 7.36
CA VAL A 906 -12.35 30.73 8.21
C VAL A 906 -11.47 31.27 9.32
N ALA A 907 -11.87 31.05 10.57
CA ALA A 907 -11.07 31.39 11.74
C ALA A 907 -10.71 30.11 12.51
N PHE A 908 -9.42 29.94 12.82
CA PHE A 908 -8.95 28.75 13.53
C PHE A 908 -8.97 28.98 15.04
N SER A 909 -9.87 28.28 15.72
CA SER A 909 -9.96 28.18 17.18
C SER A 909 -9.16 26.97 17.70
N SER A 910 -9.34 26.58 18.96
CA SER A 910 -8.73 25.43 19.61
C SER A 910 -9.54 25.02 20.82
N LEU A 911 -9.58 23.73 21.17
CA LEU A 911 -10.31 23.20 22.34
C LEU A 911 -9.96 23.87 23.68
N ALA A 912 -8.87 24.65 23.74
CA ALA A 912 -8.55 25.54 24.85
C ALA A 912 -9.61 26.65 25.12
N SER A 913 -10.58 26.92 24.23
CA SER A 913 -11.78 27.72 24.56
C SER A 913 -12.86 26.89 25.26
N GLY A 914 -13.18 25.69 24.74
CA GLY A 914 -14.25 24.83 25.27
C GLY A 914 -13.87 24.04 26.53
N HIS A 915 -12.86 23.17 26.42
CA HIS A 915 -12.37 22.34 27.53
C HIS A 915 -11.36 23.07 28.43
N GLY A 916 -10.84 24.21 27.99
CA GLY A 916 -9.78 24.95 28.67
C GLY A 916 -8.39 24.31 28.48
N ASN A 917 -7.35 25.05 28.88
CA ASN A 917 -5.99 24.51 29.03
C ASN A 917 -5.21 25.33 30.07
N ILE A 918 -4.37 24.66 30.87
CA ILE A 918 -3.64 25.28 31.98
C ILE A 918 -2.61 26.28 31.43
N GLY A 919 -2.63 27.49 31.98
CA GLY A 919 -1.73 28.58 31.56
C GLY A 919 -2.10 29.28 30.25
N GLN A 920 -3.26 28.97 29.65
CA GLN A 920 -3.68 29.51 28.35
C GLN A 920 -4.94 30.40 28.40
N THR A 921 -5.25 31.01 29.55
CA THR A 921 -6.48 31.82 29.75
C THR A 921 -6.72 32.89 28.68
N GLY A 922 -5.68 33.65 28.31
CA GLY A 922 -5.78 34.66 27.23
C GLY A 922 -5.96 34.07 25.83
N TYR A 923 -5.45 32.85 25.60
CA TYR A 923 -5.65 32.11 24.35
C TYR A 923 -7.07 31.53 24.25
N GLY A 924 -7.57 30.92 25.33
CA GLY A 924 -8.95 30.45 25.44
C GLY A 924 -9.98 31.57 25.24
N TYR A 925 -9.78 32.72 25.89
CA TYR A 925 -10.61 33.91 25.68
C TYR A 925 -10.55 34.43 24.24
N ALA A 926 -9.36 34.58 23.66
CA ALA A 926 -9.19 35.07 22.29
C ALA A 926 -9.77 34.11 21.23
N ASN A 927 -9.85 32.82 21.54
CA ASN A 927 -10.53 31.79 20.76
C ASN A 927 -12.07 31.94 20.90
N ALA A 928 -12.60 31.94 22.12
CA ALA A 928 -14.04 32.12 22.37
C ALA A 928 -14.60 33.41 21.74
N ALA A 929 -13.81 34.49 21.74
CA ALA A 929 -14.19 35.76 21.13
C ALA A 929 -14.25 35.73 19.59
N ILE A 930 -13.40 34.95 18.89
CA ILE A 930 -13.52 34.79 17.42
C ILE A 930 -14.69 33.89 17.04
N GLU A 931 -15.06 32.93 17.88
CA GLU A 931 -16.26 32.09 17.70
C GLU A 931 -17.52 32.96 17.67
N ARG A 932 -17.70 33.87 18.62
CA ARG A 932 -18.86 34.80 18.64
C ARG A 932 -18.91 35.76 17.43
N ILE A 933 -17.77 36.08 16.82
CA ILE A 933 -17.72 36.88 15.57
C ILE A 933 -18.18 36.02 14.38
N CYS A 934 -17.78 34.74 14.36
CA CYS A 934 -18.12 33.78 13.31
C CYS A 934 -19.64 33.46 13.34
N GLU A 935 -20.18 33.08 14.50
CA GLU A 935 -21.63 32.84 14.69
C GLU A 935 -22.49 34.02 14.24
N ARG A 936 -22.04 35.26 14.50
CA ARG A 936 -22.76 36.45 14.06
C ARG A 936 -22.78 36.59 12.53
N ARG A 937 -21.71 36.21 11.83
CA ARG A 937 -21.71 36.17 10.36
C ARG A 937 -22.74 35.17 9.82
N VAL A 938 -22.84 33.99 10.42
CA VAL A 938 -23.85 32.98 10.05
C VAL A 938 -25.26 33.50 10.29
N ALA A 939 -25.52 34.14 11.44
CA ALA A 939 -26.80 34.78 11.74
C ALA A 939 -27.15 35.92 10.75
N ASP A 940 -26.15 36.63 10.22
CA ASP A 940 -26.28 37.64 9.17
C ASP A 940 -26.37 37.05 7.74
N GLY A 941 -26.41 35.72 7.59
CA GLY A 941 -26.49 35.03 6.29
C GLY A 941 -25.17 35.03 5.49
N LEU A 942 -24.04 35.33 6.12
CA LEU A 942 -22.72 35.42 5.49
C LEU A 942 -21.91 34.12 5.66
N PRO A 943 -21.06 33.76 4.69
CA PRO A 943 -20.29 32.52 4.76
C PRO A 943 -19.25 32.52 5.88
N GLU A 944 -19.09 31.34 6.48
CA GLU A 944 -18.28 31.05 7.65
C GLU A 944 -17.91 29.55 7.68
N ILE A 945 -16.70 29.19 8.14
CA ILE A 945 -16.37 27.86 8.68
C ILE A 945 -15.36 28.01 9.82
N LEU A 946 -15.81 27.85 11.06
CA LEU A 946 -14.98 27.70 12.25
C LEU A 946 -14.31 26.31 12.26
N ARG A 947 -13.06 26.22 12.77
CA ARG A 947 -12.45 24.93 13.16
C ARG A 947 -11.63 25.04 14.43
N SER A 948 -11.86 24.12 15.37
CA SER A 948 -11.00 23.87 16.54
C SER A 948 -9.87 22.89 16.18
N ASP A 949 -8.62 23.34 16.20
CA ASP A 949 -7.46 22.52 15.80
C ASP A 949 -6.99 21.58 16.95
N LEU A 950 -7.04 20.27 16.72
CA LEU A 950 -6.61 19.23 17.66
C LEU A 950 -5.09 19.07 17.65
N ARG A 951 -4.41 19.73 18.59
CA ARG A 951 -2.99 19.48 18.88
C ARG A 951 -2.85 18.58 20.10
N SER A 952 -2.75 17.28 19.84
CA SER A 952 -2.52 16.26 20.87
C SER A 952 -1.22 16.54 21.65
N SER A 953 -1.34 16.80 22.96
CA SER A 953 -0.32 16.35 23.90
C SER A 953 -0.29 14.82 23.87
N LYS A 954 0.91 14.21 23.89
CA LYS A 954 1.04 12.76 24.06
C LYS A 954 0.83 12.41 25.53
N SER A 955 -0.14 11.53 25.86
CA SER A 955 0.01 10.45 26.85
C SER A 955 -1.31 9.70 27.06
N GLN A 956 -1.23 8.35 27.00
CA GLN A 956 -2.17 7.36 27.55
C GLN A 956 -3.59 7.23 26.95
N PHE A 957 -4.06 5.98 26.89
CA PHE A 957 -5.34 5.48 26.35
C PHE A 957 -5.71 5.95 24.93
N PHE A 958 -5.20 5.23 23.91
CA PHE A 958 -5.97 4.12 23.31
C PHE A 958 -5.10 3.38 22.28
N GLU A 959 -4.80 2.11 22.55
CA GLU A 959 -4.18 1.18 21.59
C GLU A 959 -5.17 0.07 21.21
N THR A 960 -4.89 -0.60 20.08
CA THR A 960 -5.59 -1.76 19.51
C THR A 960 -6.79 -1.44 18.61
N PHE A 961 -6.61 -1.51 17.28
CA PHE A 961 -7.15 -2.58 16.41
C PHE A 961 -6.85 -2.31 14.93
N GLN A 962 -6.35 -3.31 14.20
CA GLN A 962 -6.32 -3.33 12.72
C GLN A 962 -6.17 -4.78 12.22
N GLN A 963 -6.79 -5.09 11.07
CA GLN A 963 -6.75 -6.37 10.34
C GLN A 963 -7.47 -7.54 11.08
N LYS A 964 -8.28 -8.39 10.43
CA LYS A 964 -8.54 -8.64 9.00
C LYS A 964 -10.05 -8.58 8.68
N ARG A 965 -10.42 -8.43 7.40
CA ARG A 965 -11.81 -8.48 6.91
C ARG A 965 -12.01 -9.71 6.02
N SER A 966 -12.89 -10.60 6.45
CA SER A 966 -13.57 -11.65 5.68
C SER A 966 -14.83 -12.04 6.47
N GLU A 967 -15.93 -12.29 5.77
CA GLU A 967 -17.24 -12.81 6.27
C GLU A 967 -17.99 -11.96 7.32
N SER A 968 -17.32 -11.33 8.28
CA SER A 968 -17.96 -10.52 9.34
C SER A 968 -18.55 -9.17 8.90
N ASP A 969 -18.28 -8.70 7.68
CA ASP A 969 -18.88 -7.46 7.13
C ASP A 969 -20.33 -7.62 6.64
N ILE A 970 -20.95 -8.80 6.86
CA ILE A 970 -22.41 -9.02 6.77
C ILE A 970 -23.07 -8.98 8.18
N LEU A 971 -22.25 -8.98 9.24
CA LEU A 971 -22.64 -9.03 10.66
C LEU A 971 -22.29 -7.73 11.43
N LYS A 972 -21.94 -6.65 10.71
CA LYS A 972 -21.62 -5.31 11.23
C LYS A 972 -22.36 -4.24 10.44
#